data_AF-A0A6T7CRN5-F1
#
_entry.id   AF-A0A6T7CRN5-F1
#
_cell.length_a   1.000
_cell.length_b   1.000
_cell.length_c   1.000
_cell.angle_alpha   90.00
_cell.angle_beta   90.00
_cell.angle_gamma   90.00
#
_symmetry.space_group_name_H-M   'P 1'
#
loop_
_entity.id
_entity.type
_entity.pdbx_description
1 polymer ?
#
loop_
_entity_poly.entity_id
_entity_poly.type
_entity_poly.pdbx_seq_one_letter_code
_entity_poly.pdbx_strand_id
1 'polypeptide(L)'
;FCARCRGGQGAGGGGRACAYGPPFLLSHTDHSFLLSLPRVPLAFRACALAGFSGSRSRARRRARRRARDPGRAPDAAGLVRVRMGGQCLFWCAVASWYVANLLFNVGMKYSHALLPDVMMLTSMQFAAGALCLSAAVVSGVVYPAPSWLSSELLVLSVLLLAGTLCTNISLVVLSVSFTHVIKTCEPLFTAVIVYAFDRVLPGPTAVGAITTTVVGVLIASIEQRKSAGKPHNFSLGIAVAMLACFTLQLRNVLNKRMMRPAAVESARRVAAVNEEEAGAAVKEQGSPIFEKPPPSPPQLQPSELLLLNLTGALPVQLLLHALAFFTRNPPAHASRYDMYAGASQWWLLVPPTTFVLYQLGSILVLARVEPVTHAVLNALKRIVVIGLGAVYTGERLTVGFIAGAAVAVAGASAYSLGKVLRTSVAHVWLRLGMFALAASTLTASVSGTFAPGTIQGATQQVVRDAAAIPWTICGHSLEPSKNCESEILLAPAVTLEELLGHGELEDGKRVLNANRKPRGCDGRMLKVVAMHPSPSLHPVCLPNGLTFDASRKTMTDNFGNMVWIYGARALLSRFDTVVVDAGGSRFDTVVVDAHHHSYPRGFVDALVLAEANLLVDAKRYSDAERGLTKLITRLVEVHDVPTLLAGIGVQSFLSNSTRGPPDIGQQPAAPITASSIVLHDEQHSLLDALEQRAPYGYSVRGRFTAEVANVHERRKAVALGCPSFMLNPDPCLGASLQQQFHALAHTPDDQAAKLKIAVLLPNPAAPNLLKLLIGICRNFPKAFVVVQTLDDYDSIRRARDQYKMPIKHTQVRYFYDIQAWRRELQQVDLVFGARIHGSLMGIYAGRPTLTIANDQRILEMVEQMMLPHETIFDMYEPHNFHRVKYVLLEHVRGAAANFHGDEFDRNRARIARAYVRMFDSIGVNVSTNVHELSTGCSLMRTHAHVHAR
;
A
#
# COMPACT_ATOMS: atom_id res chain seq x y z
N PHE A 1 13.29 43.87 -24.32
CA PHE A 1 13.98 44.87 -23.49
C PHE A 1 15.45 44.45 -23.37
N CYS A 2 16.34 45.34 -23.84
CA CYS A 2 17.82 45.42 -23.80
C CYS A 2 18.68 44.16 -23.62
N ALA A 3 19.85 43.97 -24.24
CA ALA A 3 20.58 44.60 -25.35
C ALA A 3 21.90 43.80 -25.42
N ARG A 4 22.29 43.27 -26.58
CA ARG A 4 23.71 43.19 -26.97
C ARG A 4 23.83 42.92 -28.46
N CYS A 5 24.12 44.00 -29.17
CA CYS A 5 24.51 44.04 -30.57
C CYS A 5 25.98 43.63 -30.74
N ARG A 6 26.24 42.74 -31.70
CA ARG A 6 27.34 42.77 -32.69
C ARG A 6 26.76 41.99 -33.89
N GLY A 7 26.50 42.49 -35.08
CA GLY A 7 27.12 43.59 -35.82
C GLY A 7 27.99 42.98 -36.93
N GLY A 8 27.48 42.96 -38.18
CA GLY A 8 28.33 42.92 -39.37
C GLY A 8 27.94 41.94 -40.50
N GLN A 9 27.21 42.45 -41.49
CA GLN A 9 27.37 42.27 -42.97
C GLN A 9 27.20 40.85 -43.57
N GLY A 10 26.52 40.63 -44.70
CA GLY A 10 25.88 41.48 -45.70
C GLY A 10 25.47 40.64 -46.93
N ALA A 11 24.57 41.21 -47.76
CA ALA A 11 24.16 40.82 -49.14
C ALA A 11 23.52 39.42 -49.31
N GLY A 12 22.25 39.28 -49.72
CA GLY A 12 21.64 39.69 -51.01
C GLY A 12 21.31 38.39 -51.78
N GLY A 13 20.20 38.15 -52.47
CA GLY A 13 18.96 38.87 -52.77
C GLY A 13 18.06 37.89 -53.56
N GLY A 14 16.81 38.31 -53.80
CA GLY A 14 15.86 37.70 -54.76
C GLY A 14 15.07 36.50 -54.23
N GLY A 15 13.75 36.44 -54.24
CA GLY A 15 12.74 37.35 -54.78
C GLY A 15 11.49 36.54 -55.16
N ARG A 16 10.33 36.92 -54.59
CA ARG A 16 8.94 36.82 -55.12
C ARG A 16 8.41 35.40 -55.47
N ALA A 17 7.15 35.04 -55.29
CA ALA A 17 5.92 35.83 -55.30
C ALA A 17 4.80 35.17 -54.47
N CYS A 18 3.95 36.04 -53.92
CA CYS A 18 2.64 35.75 -53.36
C CYS A 18 1.55 35.78 -54.46
N ALA A 19 0.43 35.10 -54.22
CA ALA A 19 -0.93 35.50 -54.64
C ALA A 19 -1.93 34.82 -53.68
N TYR A 20 -2.50 35.53 -52.69
CA TYR A 20 -3.81 36.25 -52.70
C TYR A 20 -4.98 35.31 -53.08
N GLY A 21 -5.92 34.87 -52.21
CA GLY A 21 -6.84 35.56 -51.27
C GLY A 21 -8.21 35.83 -51.94
N PRO A 22 -9.37 36.12 -51.29
CA PRO A 22 -9.90 35.96 -49.91
C PRO A 22 -11.43 35.51 -49.91
N PRO A 23 -12.38 35.98 -49.06
CA PRO A 23 -12.64 35.86 -47.60
C PRO A 23 -14.05 35.28 -47.21
N PHE A 24 -14.37 35.20 -45.90
CA PHE A 24 -15.67 35.43 -45.17
C PHE A 24 -15.76 34.52 -43.89
N LEU A 25 -15.48 35.02 -42.67
CA LEU A 25 -16.38 35.59 -41.61
C LEU A 25 -17.43 34.57 -41.09
N LEU A 26 -17.69 34.25 -39.82
CA LEU A 26 -17.42 34.68 -38.41
C LEU A 26 -17.63 33.40 -37.55
N SER A 27 -17.12 33.16 -36.32
CA SER A 27 -17.25 33.95 -35.09
C SER A 27 -16.44 33.26 -33.95
N HIS A 28 -16.14 34.05 -32.92
CA HIS A 28 -15.33 33.78 -31.74
C HIS A 28 -15.79 32.61 -30.86
N THR A 29 -14.83 31.84 -30.32
CA THR A 29 -14.75 31.45 -28.89
C THR A 29 -13.30 31.09 -28.54
N ASP A 30 -12.83 31.59 -27.40
CA ASP A 30 -11.43 31.61 -26.96
C ASP A 30 -10.83 30.23 -26.66
N HIS A 31 -9.81 29.84 -27.44
CA HIS A 31 -8.86 28.77 -27.11
C HIS A 31 -7.50 29.38 -26.75
N SER A 32 -7.34 29.77 -25.48
CA SER A 32 -6.05 30.16 -24.92
C SER A 32 -5.68 29.24 -23.76
N PHE A 33 -5.34 27.96 -24.03
CA PHE A 33 -4.74 27.08 -23.02
C PHE A 33 -3.96 25.88 -23.60
N LEU A 34 -3.09 26.07 -24.60
CA LEU A 34 -2.25 24.95 -25.11
C LEU A 34 -0.86 25.35 -25.64
N LEU A 35 -0.19 26.35 -25.06
CA LEU A 35 1.22 26.65 -25.39
C LEU A 35 2.04 27.01 -24.13
N SER A 36 2.38 25.99 -23.36
CA SER A 36 3.52 26.04 -22.41
C SER A 36 4.00 24.62 -22.05
N LEU A 37 4.39 23.84 -23.06
CA LEU A 37 5.22 22.65 -22.82
C LEU A 37 6.65 23.09 -22.46
N PRO A 38 7.22 22.68 -21.32
CA PRO A 38 8.62 22.95 -21.01
C PRO A 38 9.53 22.19 -21.99
N ARG A 39 10.64 22.82 -22.37
CA ARG A 39 11.66 22.24 -23.26
C ARG A 39 12.23 20.96 -22.63
N VAL A 40 11.94 19.82 -23.27
CA VAL A 40 12.54 18.51 -22.97
C VAL A 40 14.07 18.60 -23.06
N PRO A 41 14.84 18.08 -22.09
CA PRO A 41 16.29 18.15 -22.10
C PRO A 41 16.91 17.41 -23.30
N LEU A 42 18.01 17.95 -23.82
CA LEU A 42 18.70 17.54 -25.04
C LEU A 42 19.07 16.04 -25.12
N ALA A 43 19.19 15.37 -23.96
CA ALA A 43 19.48 13.93 -23.86
C ALA A 43 18.35 13.03 -24.41
N PHE A 44 17.10 13.47 -24.32
CA PHE A 44 15.94 12.69 -24.81
C PHE A 44 15.80 12.74 -26.34
N ARG A 45 16.22 13.84 -26.98
CA ARG A 45 16.32 13.94 -28.44
C ARG A 45 17.43 13.05 -29.01
N ALA A 46 18.52 12.85 -28.27
CA ALA A 46 19.66 12.05 -28.73
C ALA A 46 19.36 10.55 -28.78
N CYS A 47 18.67 9.98 -27.78
CA CYS A 47 18.35 8.54 -27.77
C CYS A 47 17.20 8.16 -28.72
N ALA A 48 16.17 9.01 -28.87
CA ALA A 48 15.05 8.72 -29.77
C ALA A 48 15.43 8.82 -31.27
N LEU A 49 16.39 9.68 -31.63
CA LEU A 49 16.83 9.87 -33.02
C LEU A 49 18.07 9.04 -33.40
N ALA A 50 18.91 8.62 -32.45
CA ALA A 50 20.10 7.81 -32.75
C ALA A 50 19.75 6.36 -33.15
N GLY A 51 18.61 5.83 -32.70
CA GLY A 51 18.16 4.48 -33.04
C GLY A 51 17.59 4.34 -34.46
N PHE A 52 17.13 5.43 -35.09
CA PHE A 52 16.17 5.32 -36.19
C PHE A 52 16.60 5.88 -37.56
N SER A 53 17.74 6.59 -37.70
CA SER A 53 18.10 7.19 -39.01
C SER A 53 19.60 7.21 -39.39
N GLY A 54 20.52 6.94 -38.46
CA GLY A 54 21.94 7.28 -38.68
C GLY A 54 22.81 6.31 -39.51
N SER A 55 22.39 5.06 -39.71
CA SER A 55 23.33 4.01 -40.16
C SER A 55 23.48 3.91 -41.69
N ARG A 56 22.39 3.98 -42.46
CA ARG A 56 22.42 3.77 -43.93
C ARG A 56 23.09 4.92 -44.70
N SER A 57 22.92 6.17 -44.26
CA SER A 57 23.47 7.37 -44.92
C SER A 57 24.97 7.54 -44.66
N ARG A 58 25.44 7.21 -43.45
CA ARG A 58 26.88 7.26 -43.09
C ARG A 58 27.67 6.07 -43.65
N ALA A 59 27.07 4.87 -43.71
CA ALA A 59 27.70 3.69 -44.32
C ALA A 59 27.89 3.86 -45.84
N ARG A 60 26.89 4.39 -46.58
CA ARG A 60 27.03 4.70 -48.02
C ARG A 60 28.06 5.80 -48.31
N ARG A 61 28.15 6.84 -47.46
CA ARG A 61 29.20 7.89 -47.57
C ARG A 61 30.60 7.36 -47.23
N ARG A 62 30.74 6.43 -46.28
CA ARG A 62 32.02 5.78 -45.94
C ARG A 62 32.46 4.74 -46.99
N ALA A 63 31.52 3.98 -47.56
CA ALA A 63 31.81 3.07 -48.67
C ALA A 63 32.27 3.83 -49.92
N ARG A 64 31.62 4.96 -50.25
CA ARG A 64 32.06 5.86 -51.34
C ARG A 64 33.42 6.54 -51.07
N ARG A 65 33.78 6.77 -49.80
CA ARG A 65 35.11 7.31 -49.43
C ARG A 65 36.21 6.24 -49.42
N ARG A 66 35.91 5.00 -49.00
CA ARG A 66 36.85 3.86 -49.07
C ARG A 66 37.12 3.38 -50.48
N ALA A 67 36.14 3.48 -51.37
CA ALA A 67 36.33 3.20 -52.80
C ALA A 67 37.22 4.25 -53.51
N ARG A 68 37.45 5.41 -52.88
CA ARG A 68 38.22 6.51 -53.47
C ARG A 68 39.68 6.57 -53.02
N ASP A 69 40.07 5.77 -52.02
CA ASP A 69 41.43 5.80 -51.46
C ASP A 69 41.76 4.48 -50.73
N PRO A 70 42.23 3.44 -51.44
CA PRO A 70 42.40 2.08 -50.90
C PRO A 70 43.61 1.90 -49.96
N GLY A 71 44.49 2.90 -49.81
CA GLY A 71 45.79 2.76 -49.11
C GLY A 71 45.87 3.25 -47.67
N ARG A 72 44.85 3.89 -47.10
CA ARG A 72 44.97 4.50 -45.75
C ARG A 72 44.49 3.56 -44.64
N ALA A 73 45.45 2.94 -43.95
CA ALA A 73 45.19 2.19 -42.71
C ALA A 73 44.54 3.10 -41.65
N PRO A 74 43.49 2.65 -40.95
CA PRO A 74 42.84 3.48 -39.93
C PRO A 74 43.74 3.62 -38.70
N ASP A 75 43.92 4.85 -38.21
CA ASP A 75 44.63 5.14 -36.96
C ASP A 75 44.14 4.25 -35.81
N ALA A 76 45.06 3.56 -35.15
CA ALA A 76 44.76 2.68 -34.00
C ALA A 76 44.02 3.43 -32.89
N ALA A 77 44.35 4.71 -32.66
CA ALA A 77 43.66 5.57 -31.71
C ALA A 77 42.20 5.87 -32.09
N GLY A 78 41.90 5.98 -33.40
CA GLY A 78 40.54 6.15 -33.91
C GLY A 78 39.71 4.88 -33.80
N LEU A 79 40.32 3.71 -34.02
CA LEU A 79 39.67 2.41 -33.84
C LEU A 79 39.35 2.14 -32.36
N VAL A 80 40.25 2.49 -31.44
CA VAL A 80 40.04 2.42 -29.98
C VAL A 80 38.93 3.38 -29.53
N ARG A 81 38.92 4.63 -30.04
CA ARG A 81 37.90 5.64 -29.68
C ARG A 81 36.50 5.25 -30.19
N VAL A 82 36.41 4.60 -31.36
CA VAL A 82 35.14 4.04 -31.89
C VAL A 82 34.70 2.78 -31.12
N ARG A 83 35.65 1.94 -30.68
CA ARG A 83 35.38 0.71 -29.90
C ARG A 83 34.93 1.02 -28.46
N MET A 84 35.56 2.01 -27.80
CA MET A 84 35.14 2.52 -26.48
C MET A 84 33.75 3.19 -26.53
N GLY A 85 33.46 3.99 -27.57
CA GLY A 85 32.13 4.60 -27.74
C GLY A 85 31.02 3.56 -27.93
N GLY A 86 31.30 2.46 -28.65
CA GLY A 86 30.37 1.35 -28.82
C GLY A 86 30.12 0.53 -27.55
N GLN A 87 31.15 0.30 -26.73
CA GLN A 87 31.01 -0.38 -25.44
C GLN A 87 30.27 0.47 -24.40
N CYS A 88 30.54 1.77 -24.35
CA CYS A 88 29.80 2.69 -23.48
C CYS A 88 28.31 2.73 -23.85
N LEU A 89 27.99 2.88 -25.14
CA LEU A 89 26.61 2.86 -25.62
C LEU A 89 25.89 1.54 -25.31
N PHE A 90 26.58 0.41 -25.40
CA PHE A 90 26.05 -0.90 -25.05
C PHE A 90 25.68 -0.98 -23.55
N TRP A 91 26.59 -0.59 -22.66
CA TRP A 91 26.32 -0.61 -21.22
C TRP A 91 25.27 0.42 -20.80
N CYS A 92 25.20 1.59 -21.45
CA CYS A 92 24.09 2.53 -21.27
C CYS A 92 22.74 1.93 -21.68
N ALA A 93 22.69 1.14 -22.75
CA ALA A 93 21.48 0.42 -23.17
C ALA A 93 21.07 -0.65 -22.15
N VAL A 94 22.04 -1.39 -21.59
CA VAL A 94 21.78 -2.37 -20.51
C VAL A 94 21.28 -1.68 -19.23
N ALA A 95 21.90 -0.56 -18.83
CA ALA A 95 21.45 0.22 -17.68
C ALA A 95 20.04 0.78 -17.88
N SER A 96 19.76 1.34 -19.06
CA SER A 96 18.42 1.85 -19.41
C SER A 96 17.37 0.73 -19.40
N TRP A 97 17.74 -0.46 -19.86
CA TRP A 97 16.89 -1.64 -19.81
C TRP A 97 16.53 -2.03 -18.36
N TYR A 98 17.50 -1.99 -17.44
CA TYR A 98 17.28 -2.35 -16.04
C TYR A 98 16.43 -1.30 -15.32
N VAL A 99 16.71 -0.01 -15.53
CA VAL A 99 15.93 1.10 -14.95
C VAL A 99 14.49 1.05 -15.45
N ALA A 100 14.28 0.87 -16.75
CA ALA A 100 12.93 0.72 -17.31
C ALA A 100 12.20 -0.50 -16.71
N ASN A 101 12.92 -1.61 -16.49
CA ASN A 101 12.31 -2.79 -15.85
C ASN A 101 11.97 -2.56 -14.37
N LEU A 102 12.83 -1.89 -13.60
CA LEU A 102 12.56 -1.55 -12.21
C LEU A 102 11.35 -0.63 -12.11
N LEU A 103 11.31 0.45 -12.89
CA LEU A 103 10.20 1.41 -12.94
C LEU A 103 8.89 0.76 -13.40
N PHE A 104 8.96 -0.17 -14.36
CA PHE A 104 7.79 -0.97 -14.75
C PHE A 104 7.24 -1.76 -13.57
N ASN A 105 8.08 -2.54 -12.88
CA ASN A 105 7.61 -3.40 -11.79
C ASN A 105 7.13 -2.61 -10.56
N VAL A 106 7.82 -1.53 -10.22
CA VAL A 106 7.41 -0.60 -9.17
C VAL A 106 6.11 0.09 -9.56
N GLY A 107 6.08 0.70 -10.76
CA GLY A 107 4.92 1.39 -11.30
C GLY A 107 3.68 0.51 -11.35
N MET A 108 3.82 -0.76 -11.74
CA MET A 108 2.72 -1.72 -11.77
C MET A 108 1.99 -1.82 -10.42
N LYS A 109 2.71 -1.75 -9.30
CA LYS A 109 2.09 -1.74 -7.96
C LYS A 109 1.22 -0.49 -7.74
N TYR A 110 1.79 0.68 -7.97
CA TYR A 110 1.09 1.96 -7.83
C TYR A 110 -0.11 2.07 -8.77
N SER A 111 0.04 1.65 -10.03
CA SER A 111 -1.07 1.65 -10.99
C SER A 111 -2.16 0.66 -10.63
N HIS A 112 -1.81 -0.49 -10.05
CA HIS A 112 -2.81 -1.44 -9.56
C HIS A 112 -3.60 -0.92 -8.36
N ALA A 113 -3.03 -0.01 -7.57
CA ALA A 113 -3.75 0.66 -6.49
C ALA A 113 -4.79 1.65 -7.03
N LEU A 114 -4.48 2.32 -8.14
CA LEU A 114 -5.36 3.28 -8.80
C LEU A 114 -6.39 2.60 -9.71
N LEU A 115 -6.00 1.50 -10.36
CA LEU A 115 -6.78 0.74 -11.31
C LEU A 115 -6.57 -0.76 -11.06
N PRO A 116 -7.40 -1.41 -10.22
CA PRO A 116 -7.25 -2.82 -9.87
C PRO A 116 -7.40 -3.79 -11.04
N ASP A 117 -7.94 -3.34 -12.17
CA ASP A 117 -8.17 -4.16 -13.35
C ASP A 117 -6.88 -4.46 -14.13
N VAL A 118 -6.34 -5.67 -13.90
CA VAL A 118 -5.16 -6.22 -14.60
C VAL A 118 -5.33 -6.27 -16.11
N MET A 119 -6.55 -6.52 -16.60
CA MET A 119 -6.82 -6.58 -18.04
C MET A 119 -6.72 -5.18 -18.65
N MET A 120 -7.24 -4.17 -17.95
CA MET A 120 -7.14 -2.77 -18.39
C MET A 120 -5.70 -2.27 -18.42
N LEU A 121 -4.94 -2.50 -17.35
CA LEU A 121 -3.52 -2.10 -17.30
C LEU A 121 -2.70 -2.79 -18.38
N THR A 122 -2.97 -4.07 -18.65
CA THR A 122 -2.32 -4.80 -19.75
C THR A 122 -2.74 -4.22 -21.11
N SER A 123 -4.03 -3.89 -21.32
CA SER A 123 -4.47 -3.21 -22.54
C SER A 123 -3.74 -1.88 -22.77
N MET A 124 -3.54 -1.08 -21.71
CA MET A 124 -2.79 0.19 -21.80
C MET A 124 -1.32 -0.03 -22.22
N GLN A 125 -0.67 -1.09 -21.74
CA GLN A 125 0.71 -1.43 -22.11
C GLN A 125 0.85 -1.79 -23.59
N PHE A 126 -0.04 -2.61 -24.12
CA PHE A 126 -0.03 -2.99 -25.55
C PHE A 126 -0.48 -1.83 -26.44
N ALA A 127 -1.43 -1.00 -25.97
CA ALA A 127 -1.83 0.23 -26.66
C ALA A 127 -0.66 1.23 -26.78
N ALA A 128 0.18 1.38 -25.75
CA ALA A 128 1.38 2.21 -25.84
C ALA A 128 2.36 1.70 -26.91
N GLY A 129 2.49 0.38 -27.07
CA GLY A 129 3.27 -0.23 -28.15
C GLY A 129 2.71 0.10 -29.54
N ALA A 130 1.39 -0.01 -29.70
CA ALA A 130 0.71 0.36 -30.95
C ALA A 130 0.87 1.84 -31.28
N LEU A 131 0.74 2.73 -30.30
CA LEU A 131 0.98 4.17 -30.48
C LEU A 131 2.42 4.46 -30.92
N CYS A 132 3.40 3.76 -30.36
CA CYS A 132 4.81 3.89 -30.78
C CYS A 132 5.01 3.43 -32.23
N LEU A 133 4.37 2.34 -32.65
CA LEU A 133 4.42 1.89 -34.05
C LEU A 133 3.78 2.91 -34.99
N SER A 134 2.57 3.39 -34.66
CA SER A 134 1.86 4.40 -35.44
C SER A 134 2.70 5.68 -35.59
N ALA A 135 3.31 6.15 -34.50
CA ALA A 135 4.22 7.30 -34.54
C ALA A 135 5.45 7.04 -35.41
N ALA A 136 6.03 5.84 -35.38
CA ALA A 136 7.16 5.46 -36.23
C ALA A 136 6.80 5.39 -37.72
N VAL A 137 5.58 4.96 -38.04
CA VAL A 137 5.06 4.97 -39.42
C VAL A 137 4.79 6.39 -39.90
N VAL A 138 4.10 7.21 -39.10
CA VAL A 138 3.79 8.61 -39.45
C VAL A 138 5.04 9.45 -39.62
N SER A 139 6.07 9.21 -38.82
CA SER A 139 7.36 9.91 -38.93
C SER A 139 8.22 9.44 -40.11
N GLY A 140 7.77 8.46 -40.90
CA GLY A 140 8.50 7.91 -42.05
C GLY A 140 9.73 7.11 -41.65
N VAL A 141 9.81 6.69 -40.39
CA VAL A 141 10.93 5.94 -39.82
C VAL A 141 10.78 4.44 -40.12
N VAL A 142 9.54 3.95 -40.11
CA VAL A 142 9.16 2.58 -40.40
C VAL A 142 8.17 2.58 -41.57
N TYR A 143 8.41 1.75 -42.59
CA TYR A 143 7.54 1.65 -43.76
C TYR A 143 6.77 0.33 -43.74
N PRO A 144 5.44 0.34 -43.58
CA PRO A 144 4.64 -0.88 -43.52
C PRO A 144 4.75 -1.70 -44.80
N ALA A 145 5.12 -2.98 -44.68
CA ALA A 145 5.14 -3.92 -45.80
C ALA A 145 4.04 -4.99 -45.66
N PRO A 146 3.37 -5.40 -46.75
CA PRO A 146 2.29 -6.40 -46.72
C PRO A 146 2.71 -7.76 -46.16
N SER A 147 4.00 -8.09 -46.20
CA SER A 147 4.56 -9.35 -45.70
C SER A 147 4.61 -9.44 -44.16
N TRP A 148 4.17 -8.42 -43.43
CA TRP A 148 4.22 -8.36 -41.96
C TRP A 148 3.06 -9.08 -41.27
N LEU A 149 2.14 -9.68 -42.03
CA LEU A 149 1.02 -10.47 -41.51
C LEU A 149 1.29 -11.97 -41.66
N SER A 150 2.35 -12.48 -41.01
CA SER A 150 2.67 -13.92 -41.02
C SER A 150 2.09 -14.65 -39.81
N SER A 151 1.81 -15.94 -39.97
CA SER A 151 1.39 -16.82 -38.86
C SER A 151 2.45 -16.87 -37.75
N GLU A 152 3.73 -16.80 -38.09
CA GLU A 152 4.84 -16.75 -37.14
C GLU A 152 4.80 -15.50 -36.24
N LEU A 153 4.53 -14.33 -36.84
CA LEU A 153 4.36 -13.07 -36.10
C LEU A 153 3.15 -13.11 -35.17
N LEU A 154 2.05 -13.74 -35.60
CA LEU A 154 0.88 -13.95 -34.76
C LEU A 154 1.21 -14.83 -33.54
N VAL A 155 1.91 -15.95 -33.74
CA VAL A 155 2.34 -16.83 -32.64
C VAL A 155 3.23 -16.08 -31.66
N LEU A 156 4.18 -15.29 -32.14
CA LEU A 156 5.05 -14.47 -31.28
C LEU A 156 4.26 -13.41 -30.49
N SER A 157 3.25 -12.80 -31.10
CA SER A 157 2.36 -11.82 -30.48
C SER A 157 1.53 -12.46 -29.35
N VAL A 158 0.97 -13.65 -29.60
CA VAL A 158 0.19 -14.40 -28.60
C VAL A 158 1.07 -14.85 -27.43
N LEU A 159 2.27 -15.37 -27.70
CA LEU A 159 3.21 -15.76 -26.63
C LEU A 159 3.65 -14.56 -25.79
N LEU A 160 3.85 -13.40 -26.41
CA LEU A 160 4.14 -12.14 -25.72
C LEU A 160 2.99 -11.71 -24.82
N LEU A 161 1.77 -11.76 -25.34
CA LEU A 161 0.57 -11.42 -24.60
C LEU A 161 0.37 -12.35 -23.41
N ALA A 162 0.36 -13.65 -23.65
CA ALA A 162 0.18 -14.67 -22.63
C ALA A 162 1.20 -14.52 -21.50
N GLY A 163 2.48 -14.36 -21.83
CA GLY A 163 3.54 -14.20 -20.85
C GLY A 163 3.48 -12.88 -20.06
N THR A 164 3.08 -11.79 -20.72
CA THR A 164 2.93 -10.48 -20.06
C THR A 164 1.72 -10.47 -19.14
N LEU A 165 0.58 -10.95 -19.61
CA LEU A 165 -0.65 -11.05 -18.83
C LEU A 165 -0.46 -11.95 -17.60
N CYS A 166 0.17 -13.12 -17.78
CA CYS A 166 0.52 -13.99 -16.66
C CYS A 166 1.47 -13.29 -15.67
N THR A 167 2.46 -12.54 -16.15
CA THR A 167 3.34 -11.75 -15.25
C THR A 167 2.53 -10.72 -14.46
N ASN A 168 1.66 -9.96 -15.12
CA ASN A 168 0.84 -8.94 -14.44
C ASN A 168 -0.13 -9.56 -13.41
N ILE A 169 -0.77 -10.69 -13.73
CA ILE A 169 -1.61 -11.44 -12.77
C ILE A 169 -0.76 -11.94 -11.59
N SER A 170 0.44 -12.48 -11.84
CA SER A 170 1.32 -12.92 -10.75
C SER A 170 1.75 -11.78 -9.84
N LEU A 171 1.99 -10.58 -10.38
CA LEU A 171 2.33 -9.39 -9.59
C LEU A 171 1.16 -8.89 -8.73
N VAL A 172 -0.09 -9.21 -9.09
CA VAL A 172 -1.28 -8.93 -8.26
C VAL A 172 -1.39 -9.93 -7.11
N VAL A 173 -1.10 -11.21 -7.37
CA VAL A 173 -1.28 -12.33 -6.44
C VAL A 173 -0.05 -12.57 -5.55
N LEU A 174 1.15 -12.18 -5.98
CA LEU A 174 2.43 -12.37 -5.28
C LEU A 174 3.13 -11.02 -5.07
N SER A 175 4.17 -10.97 -4.23
CA SER A 175 5.02 -9.78 -4.13
C SER A 175 5.89 -9.64 -5.39
N VAL A 176 6.37 -8.43 -5.68
CA VAL A 176 7.24 -8.20 -6.84
C VAL A 176 8.51 -9.02 -6.68
N SER A 177 9.14 -8.97 -5.51
CA SER A 177 10.36 -9.72 -5.22
C SER A 177 10.15 -11.21 -5.40
N PHE A 178 9.08 -11.79 -4.84
CA PHE A 178 8.82 -13.23 -4.94
C PHE A 178 8.49 -13.67 -6.37
N THR A 179 7.77 -12.84 -7.13
CA THR A 179 7.49 -13.09 -8.54
C THR A 179 8.79 -13.20 -9.33
N HIS A 180 9.75 -12.29 -9.09
CA HIS A 180 11.05 -12.34 -9.76
C HIS A 180 11.94 -13.49 -9.29
N VAL A 181 11.82 -13.93 -8.03
CA VAL A 181 12.46 -15.15 -7.54
C VAL A 181 11.94 -16.37 -8.29
N ILE A 182 10.62 -16.54 -8.43
CA ILE A 182 10.04 -17.64 -9.23
C ILE A 182 10.53 -17.58 -10.67
N LYS A 183 10.58 -16.36 -11.24
CA LYS A 183 11.04 -16.18 -12.62
C LYS A 183 12.50 -16.58 -12.82
N THR A 184 13.31 -16.72 -11.77
CA THR A 184 14.68 -17.28 -11.89
C THR A 184 14.71 -18.69 -12.47
N CYS A 185 13.59 -19.43 -12.47
CA CYS A 185 13.44 -20.73 -13.11
C CYS A 185 13.45 -20.72 -14.65
N GLU A 186 13.67 -19.59 -15.33
CA GLU A 186 13.86 -19.54 -16.79
C GLU A 186 14.85 -20.58 -17.37
N PRO A 187 16.00 -20.88 -16.74
CA PRO A 187 16.92 -21.93 -17.16
C PRO A 187 16.26 -23.31 -17.29
N LEU A 188 15.37 -23.67 -16.36
CA LEU A 188 14.63 -24.93 -16.38
C LEU A 188 13.80 -25.02 -17.65
N PHE A 189 12.98 -24.00 -17.93
CA PHE A 189 12.16 -23.96 -19.14
C PHE A 189 13.00 -23.87 -20.41
N THR A 190 14.13 -23.18 -20.37
CA THR A 190 15.06 -23.11 -21.50
C THR A 190 15.60 -24.49 -21.85
N ALA A 191 16.02 -25.28 -20.86
CA ALA A 191 16.50 -26.64 -21.07
C ALA A 191 15.41 -27.54 -21.65
N VAL A 192 14.18 -27.46 -21.12
CA VAL A 192 13.02 -28.21 -21.62
C VAL A 192 12.72 -27.84 -23.08
N ILE A 193 12.69 -26.55 -23.41
CA ILE A 193 12.40 -26.07 -24.77
C ILE A 193 13.52 -26.50 -25.74
N VAL A 194 14.79 -26.35 -25.37
CA VAL A 194 15.93 -26.77 -26.20
C VAL A 194 15.91 -28.28 -26.42
N TYR A 195 15.61 -29.07 -25.39
CA TYR A 195 15.44 -30.52 -25.55
C TYR A 195 14.28 -30.87 -26.47
N ALA A 196 13.14 -30.18 -26.35
CA ALA A 196 11.98 -30.42 -27.21
C ALA A 196 12.26 -30.15 -28.70
N PHE A 197 13.02 -29.10 -29.00
CA PHE A 197 13.33 -28.71 -30.39
C PHE A 197 14.58 -29.37 -30.97
N ASP A 198 15.67 -29.42 -30.20
CA ASP A 198 16.99 -29.80 -30.70
C ASP A 198 17.43 -31.19 -30.17
N ARG A 199 16.64 -31.84 -29.30
CA ARG A 199 16.91 -33.16 -28.69
C ARG A 199 18.23 -33.26 -27.93
N VAL A 200 18.84 -32.12 -27.58
CA VAL A 200 20.09 -32.05 -26.81
C VAL A 200 19.81 -32.03 -25.31
N LEU A 201 20.29 -33.03 -24.58
CA LEU A 201 20.22 -33.09 -23.12
C LEU A 201 21.21 -32.10 -22.46
N PRO A 202 20.83 -31.42 -21.37
CA PRO A 202 21.75 -30.61 -20.59
C PRO A 202 22.83 -31.50 -19.96
N GLY A 203 24.10 -31.10 -20.05
CA GLY A 203 25.20 -31.81 -19.39
C GLY A 203 25.07 -31.80 -17.85
N PRO A 204 25.82 -32.66 -17.12
CA PRO A 204 25.68 -32.82 -15.68
C PRO A 204 25.81 -31.53 -14.87
N THR A 205 26.67 -30.61 -15.30
CA THR A 205 26.86 -29.29 -14.67
C THR A 205 25.65 -28.37 -14.86
N ALA A 206 25.00 -28.45 -16.02
CA ALA A 206 23.78 -27.71 -16.30
C ALA A 206 22.59 -28.27 -15.48
N VAL A 207 22.52 -29.59 -15.32
CA VAL A 207 21.54 -30.23 -14.42
C VAL A 207 21.74 -29.77 -12.98
N GLY A 208 22.97 -29.80 -12.46
CA GLY A 208 23.27 -29.32 -11.11
C GLY A 208 22.89 -27.84 -10.88
N ALA A 209 23.12 -26.98 -11.86
CA ALA A 209 22.75 -25.57 -11.78
C ALA A 209 21.22 -25.36 -11.81
N ILE A 210 20.49 -26.14 -12.63
CA ILE A 210 19.02 -26.13 -12.64
C ILE A 210 18.48 -26.63 -11.29
N THR A 211 19.00 -27.73 -10.76
CA THR A 211 18.60 -28.27 -9.45
C THR A 211 18.81 -27.24 -8.35
N THR A 212 19.97 -26.58 -8.33
CA THR A 212 20.27 -25.51 -7.37
C THR A 212 19.27 -24.36 -7.49
N THR A 213 18.92 -23.97 -8.72
CA THR A 213 17.90 -22.93 -8.97
C THR A 213 16.55 -23.32 -8.35
N VAL A 214 16.09 -24.54 -8.63
CA VAL A 214 14.80 -25.06 -8.15
C VAL A 214 14.77 -25.16 -6.62
N VAL A 215 15.85 -25.64 -6.00
CA VAL A 215 15.98 -25.71 -4.54
C VAL A 215 15.89 -24.31 -3.92
N GLY A 216 16.59 -23.32 -4.46
CA GLY A 216 16.51 -21.94 -3.97
C GLY A 216 15.10 -21.36 -4.07
N VAL A 217 14.41 -21.56 -5.20
CA VAL A 217 13.02 -21.12 -5.37
C VAL A 217 12.08 -21.83 -4.40
N LEU A 218 12.29 -23.12 -4.13
CA LEU A 218 11.50 -23.88 -3.16
C LEU A 218 11.66 -23.34 -1.74
N ILE A 219 12.90 -23.07 -1.31
CA ILE A 219 13.21 -22.47 0.00
C ILE A 219 12.52 -21.11 0.11
N ALA A 220 12.70 -20.23 -0.88
CA ALA A 220 12.06 -18.92 -0.89
C ALA A 220 10.51 -19.01 -0.87
N SER A 221 9.94 -20.02 -1.55
CA SER A 221 8.50 -20.25 -1.57
C SER A 221 7.95 -20.71 -0.23
N ILE A 222 8.67 -21.58 0.49
CA ILE A 222 8.30 -22.03 1.84
C ILE A 222 8.33 -20.85 2.81
N GLU A 223 9.40 -20.06 2.80
CA GLU A 223 9.55 -18.90 3.69
C GLU A 223 8.54 -17.79 3.39
N GLN A 224 8.24 -17.56 2.10
CA GLN A 224 7.17 -16.63 1.71
C GLN A 224 5.80 -17.15 2.16
N ARG A 225 5.53 -18.46 2.06
CA ARG A 225 4.26 -19.06 2.51
C ARG A 225 4.10 -18.97 4.02
N LYS A 226 5.17 -19.20 4.79
CA LYS A 226 5.17 -19.02 6.25
C LYS A 226 4.85 -17.56 6.63
N SER A 227 5.45 -16.61 5.93
CA SER A 227 5.25 -15.17 6.16
C SER A 227 3.87 -14.66 5.73
N ALA A 228 3.19 -15.34 4.79
CA ALA A 228 1.93 -14.90 4.18
C ALA A 228 0.65 -15.58 4.74
N GLY A 229 0.77 -16.54 5.66
CA GLY A 229 -0.37 -17.34 6.17
C GLY A 229 -0.85 -18.43 5.19
N LYS A 230 -2.11 -18.89 5.31
CA LYS A 230 -2.74 -19.85 4.35
C LYS A 230 -3.75 -19.15 3.40
N PRO A 231 -3.32 -18.40 2.36
CA PRO A 231 -4.24 -17.86 1.36
C PRO A 231 -4.70 -18.92 0.35
N HIS A 232 -5.97 -18.83 -0.07
CA HIS A 232 -6.60 -19.66 -1.11
C HIS A 232 -5.92 -19.57 -2.50
N ASN A 233 -5.25 -18.44 -2.84
CA ASN A 233 -4.73 -18.15 -4.19
C ASN A 233 -3.20 -18.19 -4.33
N PHE A 234 -2.45 -18.58 -3.30
CA PHE A 234 -0.97 -18.56 -3.34
C PHE A 234 -0.39 -19.50 -4.42
N SER A 235 -0.96 -20.71 -4.55
CA SER A 235 -0.58 -21.68 -5.57
C SER A 235 -0.86 -21.18 -7.00
N LEU A 236 -1.99 -20.49 -7.20
CA LEU A 236 -2.35 -19.88 -8.47
C LEU A 236 -1.31 -18.83 -8.89
N GLY A 237 -0.88 -17.97 -7.96
CA GLY A 237 0.17 -16.98 -8.23
C GLY A 237 1.49 -17.61 -8.72
N ILE A 238 1.92 -18.70 -8.07
CA ILE A 238 3.13 -19.44 -8.47
C ILE A 238 2.94 -20.08 -9.85
N ALA A 239 1.81 -20.74 -10.10
CA ALA A 239 1.52 -21.40 -11.37
C ALA A 239 1.53 -20.41 -12.54
N VAL A 240 0.88 -19.26 -12.38
CA VAL A 240 0.83 -18.22 -13.42
C VAL A 240 2.20 -17.57 -13.63
N ALA A 241 3.01 -17.37 -12.57
CA ALA A 241 4.39 -16.89 -12.71
C ALA A 241 5.28 -17.88 -13.48
N MET A 242 5.14 -19.19 -13.23
CA MET A 242 5.85 -20.24 -13.97
C MET A 242 5.42 -20.30 -15.43
N LEU A 243 4.12 -20.20 -15.72
CA LEU A 243 3.58 -20.14 -17.09
C LEU A 243 4.11 -18.92 -17.85
N ALA A 244 4.24 -17.77 -17.16
CA ALA A 244 4.86 -16.58 -17.73
C ALA A 244 6.33 -16.82 -18.14
N CYS A 245 7.08 -17.63 -17.37
CA CYS A 245 8.47 -17.97 -17.70
C CYS A 245 8.54 -18.81 -18.97
N PHE A 246 7.71 -19.86 -19.05
CA PHE A 246 7.67 -20.75 -20.20
C PHE A 246 7.33 -20.00 -21.49
N THR A 247 6.24 -19.24 -21.49
CA THR A 247 5.74 -18.50 -22.67
C THR A 247 6.72 -17.44 -23.17
N LEU A 248 7.30 -16.64 -22.26
CA LEU A 248 8.30 -15.63 -22.62
C LEU A 248 9.62 -16.26 -23.11
N GLN A 249 10.02 -17.40 -22.53
CA GLN A 249 11.23 -18.09 -22.96
C GLN A 249 11.06 -18.75 -24.33
N LEU A 250 9.90 -19.36 -24.59
CA LEU A 250 9.54 -19.88 -25.91
C LEU A 250 9.56 -18.75 -26.95
N ARG A 251 8.95 -17.60 -26.64
CA ARG A 251 9.01 -16.40 -27.48
C ARG A 251 10.46 -15.99 -27.76
N ASN A 252 11.33 -15.96 -26.76
CA ASN A 252 12.73 -15.55 -26.94
C ASN A 252 13.50 -16.49 -27.87
N VAL A 253 13.28 -17.80 -27.77
CA VAL A 253 13.88 -18.81 -28.67
C VAL A 253 13.40 -18.61 -30.11
N LEU A 254 12.09 -18.45 -30.32
CA LEU A 254 11.49 -18.23 -31.63
C LEU A 254 11.91 -16.88 -32.25
N ASN A 255 11.92 -15.80 -31.46
CA ASN A 255 12.43 -14.48 -31.85
C ASN A 255 13.86 -14.57 -32.41
N LYS A 256 14.73 -15.35 -31.77
CA LYS A 256 16.12 -15.52 -32.22
C LYS A 256 16.18 -16.27 -33.55
N ARG A 257 15.31 -17.27 -33.79
CA ARG A 257 15.24 -17.98 -35.08
C ARG A 257 14.82 -17.03 -36.21
N MET A 258 13.84 -16.16 -35.98
CA MET A 258 13.40 -15.16 -36.98
C MET A 258 14.42 -14.05 -37.24
N MET A 259 15.26 -13.70 -36.25
CA MET A 259 16.31 -12.69 -36.40
C MET A 259 17.61 -13.22 -37.04
N ARG A 260 17.72 -14.52 -37.35
CA ARG A 260 18.94 -15.09 -37.95
C ARG A 260 19.03 -14.75 -39.45
N PRO A 261 20.23 -14.41 -39.96
CA PRO A 261 20.41 -14.21 -41.39
C PRO A 261 20.14 -15.50 -42.17
N ALA A 262 19.35 -15.43 -43.24
CA ALA A 262 19.07 -16.57 -44.13
C ALA A 262 20.37 -17.27 -44.61
N ALA A 263 21.44 -16.51 -44.86
CA ALA A 263 22.75 -17.05 -45.25
C ALA A 263 23.42 -17.97 -44.20
N VAL A 264 23.18 -17.75 -42.91
CA VAL A 264 23.73 -18.58 -41.82
C VAL A 264 22.92 -19.87 -41.65
N GLU A 265 21.61 -19.80 -41.86
CA GLU A 265 20.72 -20.98 -41.86
C GLU A 265 21.01 -21.87 -43.08
N SER A 266 21.21 -21.29 -44.26
CA SER A 266 21.67 -22.02 -45.45
C SER A 266 23.04 -22.67 -45.24
N ALA A 267 24.01 -21.95 -44.67
CA ALA A 267 25.34 -22.49 -44.37
C ALA A 267 25.30 -23.62 -43.32
N ARG A 268 24.38 -23.56 -42.35
CA ARG A 268 24.17 -24.63 -41.37
C ARG A 268 23.43 -25.84 -41.93
N ARG A 269 22.45 -25.62 -42.81
CA ARG A 269 21.79 -26.73 -43.52
C ARG A 269 22.79 -27.45 -44.42
N VAL A 270 23.66 -26.70 -45.11
CA VAL A 270 24.76 -27.28 -45.89
C VAL A 270 25.77 -28.00 -44.97
N ALA A 271 26.13 -27.42 -43.81
CA ALA A 271 27.02 -28.09 -42.85
C ALA A 271 26.40 -29.34 -42.21
N ALA A 272 25.08 -29.36 -41.96
CA ALA A 272 24.35 -30.49 -41.41
C ALA A 272 24.15 -31.62 -42.44
N VAL A 273 23.91 -31.26 -43.72
CA VAL A 273 23.91 -32.23 -44.82
C VAL A 273 25.31 -32.83 -45.01
N ASN A 274 26.37 -32.01 -44.90
CA ASN A 274 27.75 -32.51 -44.97
C ASN A 274 28.15 -33.40 -43.78
N GLU A 275 27.54 -33.24 -42.59
CA GLU A 275 27.76 -34.13 -41.44
C GLU A 275 26.95 -35.44 -41.54
N GLU A 276 25.79 -35.46 -42.22
CA GLU A 276 25.05 -36.69 -42.54
C GLU A 276 25.70 -37.47 -43.71
N GLU A 277 26.24 -36.79 -44.72
CA GLU A 277 26.95 -37.43 -45.85
C GLU A 277 28.38 -37.90 -45.49
N ALA A 278 29.00 -37.37 -44.42
CA ALA A 278 30.29 -37.85 -43.93
C ALA A 278 30.25 -39.29 -43.37
N GLY A 279 29.05 -39.87 -43.21
CA GLY A 279 28.84 -41.27 -42.81
C GLY A 279 28.60 -42.25 -43.97
N ALA A 280 28.44 -41.79 -45.22
CA ALA A 280 28.09 -42.65 -46.35
C ALA A 280 28.85 -42.28 -47.64
N ALA A 281 29.92 -43.02 -47.90
CA ALA A 281 30.57 -43.32 -49.18
C ALA A 281 30.64 -42.27 -50.33
N VAL A 282 31.88 -42.04 -50.76
CA VAL A 282 32.33 -41.49 -52.04
C VAL A 282 31.62 -42.13 -53.26
N LYS A 283 31.03 -41.31 -54.15
CA LYS A 283 31.13 -41.42 -55.63
C LYS A 283 30.48 -40.25 -56.39
N GLU A 284 31.31 -39.65 -57.24
CA GLU A 284 31.09 -38.99 -58.54
C GLU A 284 29.89 -38.05 -58.86
N GLN A 285 30.30 -36.91 -59.45
CA GLN A 285 29.71 -36.16 -60.57
C GLN A 285 28.56 -35.16 -60.33
N GLY A 286 28.80 -33.94 -60.82
CA GLY A 286 27.79 -32.94 -61.15
C GLY A 286 27.99 -31.60 -60.46
N SER A 287 28.55 -30.62 -61.17
CA SER A 287 28.55 -29.21 -60.75
C SER A 287 27.11 -28.68 -60.64
N PRO A 288 26.61 -28.26 -59.46
CA PRO A 288 25.29 -27.67 -59.39
C PRO A 288 25.37 -26.21 -59.84
N ILE A 289 24.57 -25.91 -60.86
CA ILE A 289 24.24 -24.58 -61.34
C ILE A 289 23.80 -23.74 -60.13
N PHE A 290 24.47 -22.62 -59.90
CA PHE A 290 24.15 -21.66 -58.83
C PHE A 290 22.83 -20.95 -59.17
N GLU A 291 21.71 -21.60 -58.88
CA GLU A 291 20.41 -20.96 -58.88
C GLU A 291 20.41 -19.88 -57.80
N LYS A 292 20.24 -18.64 -58.23
CA LYS A 292 20.25 -17.47 -57.35
C LYS A 292 19.11 -17.68 -56.33
N PRO A 293 19.40 -17.75 -55.00
CA PRO A 293 18.36 -18.02 -54.02
C PRO A 293 17.26 -16.96 -54.14
N PRO A 294 15.97 -17.34 -53.96
CA PRO A 294 14.85 -16.41 -54.07
C PRO A 294 15.10 -15.21 -53.15
N PRO A 295 14.64 -13.99 -53.54
CA PRO A 295 14.86 -12.79 -52.75
C PRO A 295 14.30 -13.02 -51.34
N SER A 296 15.21 -13.08 -50.35
CA SER A 296 14.85 -13.28 -48.96
C SER A 296 13.87 -12.18 -48.53
N PRO A 297 12.78 -12.51 -47.79
CA PRO A 297 11.87 -11.50 -47.28
C PRO A 297 12.64 -10.44 -46.47
N PRO A 298 12.22 -9.17 -46.50
CA PRO A 298 12.93 -8.10 -45.81
C PRO A 298 13.05 -8.44 -44.31
N GLN A 299 14.30 -8.57 -43.83
CA GLN A 299 14.57 -8.85 -42.42
C GLN A 299 14.11 -7.67 -41.57
N LEU A 300 13.09 -7.93 -40.75
CA LEU A 300 12.57 -6.98 -39.78
C LEU A 300 13.68 -6.59 -38.79
N GLN A 301 13.85 -5.29 -38.57
CA GLN A 301 14.72 -4.82 -37.49
C GLN A 301 14.16 -5.32 -36.15
N PRO A 302 15.01 -5.59 -35.13
CA PRO A 302 14.55 -6.04 -33.82
C PRO A 302 13.49 -5.12 -33.19
N SER A 303 13.60 -3.81 -33.38
CA SER A 303 12.62 -2.83 -32.93
C SER A 303 11.28 -2.93 -33.67
N GLU A 304 11.32 -3.14 -34.99
CA GLU A 304 10.12 -3.33 -35.82
C GLU A 304 9.41 -4.62 -35.43
N LEU A 305 10.15 -5.72 -35.29
CA LEU A 305 9.63 -7.01 -34.84
C LEU A 305 8.94 -6.91 -33.46
N LEU A 306 9.51 -6.15 -32.52
CA LEU A 306 8.88 -5.94 -31.21
C LEU A 306 7.59 -5.12 -31.32
N LEU A 307 7.63 -3.99 -32.03
CA LEU A 307 6.48 -3.10 -32.16
C LEU A 307 5.32 -3.79 -32.89
N LEU A 308 5.63 -4.62 -33.89
CA LEU A 308 4.64 -5.46 -34.57
C LEU A 308 4.04 -6.50 -33.62
N ASN A 309 4.85 -7.17 -32.79
CA ASN A 309 4.33 -8.11 -31.80
C ASN A 309 3.43 -7.44 -30.74
N LEU A 310 3.79 -6.24 -30.29
CA LEU A 310 2.97 -5.46 -29.36
C LEU A 310 1.66 -5.01 -30.01
N THR A 311 1.70 -4.59 -31.27
CA THR A 311 0.50 -4.13 -31.98
C THR A 311 -0.42 -5.29 -32.35
N GLY A 312 0.14 -6.41 -32.84
CA GLY A 312 -0.62 -7.61 -33.22
C GLY A 312 -1.29 -8.33 -32.06
N ALA A 313 -0.75 -8.17 -30.84
CA ALA A 313 -1.36 -8.70 -29.62
C ALA A 313 -2.56 -7.87 -29.10
N LEU A 314 -2.65 -6.58 -29.46
CA LEU A 314 -3.65 -5.67 -28.92
C LEU A 314 -5.10 -6.10 -29.21
N PRO A 315 -5.49 -6.52 -30.43
CA PRO A 315 -6.86 -6.99 -30.70
C PRO A 315 -7.25 -8.18 -29.83
N VAL A 316 -6.34 -9.14 -29.64
CA VAL A 316 -6.56 -10.31 -28.78
C VAL A 316 -6.73 -9.88 -27.33
N GLN A 317 -5.92 -8.93 -26.84
CA GLN A 317 -6.04 -8.41 -25.48
C GLN A 317 -7.36 -7.66 -25.26
N LEU A 318 -7.80 -6.85 -26.22
CA LEU A 318 -9.08 -6.15 -26.14
C LEU A 318 -10.26 -7.12 -26.17
N LEU A 319 -10.18 -8.19 -26.98
CA LEU A 319 -11.17 -9.26 -27.00
C LEU A 319 -11.24 -9.99 -25.65
N LEU A 320 -10.09 -10.37 -25.08
CA LEU A 320 -10.02 -11.00 -23.76
C LEU A 320 -10.59 -10.10 -22.66
N HIS A 321 -10.29 -8.80 -22.72
CA HIS A 321 -10.85 -7.81 -21.80
C HIS A 321 -12.39 -7.75 -21.95
N ALA A 322 -12.92 -7.62 -23.17
CA ALA A 322 -14.35 -7.57 -23.42
C ALA A 322 -15.07 -8.84 -22.91
N LEU A 323 -14.52 -10.02 -23.20
CA LEU A 323 -15.06 -11.29 -22.69
C LEU A 323 -15.03 -11.37 -21.16
N ALA A 324 -13.95 -10.88 -20.54
CA ALA A 324 -13.86 -10.80 -19.08
C ALA A 324 -14.87 -9.79 -18.50
N PHE A 325 -15.17 -8.69 -19.20
CA PHE A 325 -16.18 -7.72 -18.77
C PHE A 325 -17.59 -8.32 -18.76
N PHE A 326 -17.97 -9.08 -19.80
CA PHE A 326 -19.29 -9.73 -19.88
C PHE A 326 -19.48 -10.91 -18.91
N THR A 327 -18.39 -11.52 -18.47
CA THR A 327 -18.42 -12.65 -17.51
C THR A 327 -18.22 -12.22 -16.05
N ARG A 328 -17.97 -10.93 -15.80
CA ARG A 328 -17.83 -10.37 -14.45
C ARG A 328 -19.20 -10.10 -13.82
N ASN A 329 -19.54 -10.86 -12.78
CA ASN A 329 -20.18 -10.25 -11.60
C ASN A 329 -19.21 -9.16 -11.07
N PRO A 330 -19.66 -7.96 -10.65
CA PRO A 330 -18.78 -6.86 -10.30
C PRO A 330 -17.76 -7.32 -9.24
N PRO A 331 -16.46 -7.40 -9.57
CA PRO A 331 -15.49 -7.93 -8.63
C PRO A 331 -15.19 -6.86 -7.57
N ALA A 332 -15.62 -7.14 -6.35
CA ALA A 332 -15.05 -6.56 -5.14
C ALA A 332 -13.62 -7.10 -4.96
N HIS A 333 -12.66 -6.53 -5.69
CA HIS A 333 -11.24 -6.80 -5.46
C HIS A 333 -10.55 -5.48 -5.17
N ALA A 334 -10.53 -5.13 -3.89
CA ALA A 334 -9.50 -4.25 -3.32
C ALA A 334 -8.14 -4.75 -3.83
N SER A 335 -7.35 -3.88 -4.46
CA SER A 335 -6.02 -4.25 -4.92
C SER A 335 -5.16 -4.56 -3.71
N ARG A 336 -4.29 -5.58 -3.79
CA ARG A 336 -3.24 -5.81 -2.78
C ARG A 336 -2.42 -4.52 -2.52
N TYR A 337 -2.39 -3.65 -3.51
CA TYR A 337 -1.65 -2.41 -3.52
C TYR A 337 -2.49 -1.19 -3.11
N ASP A 338 -3.72 -1.35 -2.60
CA ASP A 338 -4.59 -0.22 -2.19
C ASP A 338 -3.93 0.75 -1.19
N MET A 339 -2.89 0.32 -0.47
CA MET A 339 -2.01 1.21 0.33
C MET A 339 -1.39 2.36 -0.49
N TYR A 340 -1.28 2.20 -1.81
CA TYR A 340 -0.78 3.17 -2.77
C TYR A 340 -1.90 3.92 -3.51
N ALA A 341 -3.17 3.80 -3.12
CA ALA A 341 -4.30 4.44 -3.82
C ALA A 341 -4.25 5.99 -3.76
N GLY A 342 -3.50 6.57 -2.82
CA GLY A 342 -3.20 8.01 -2.76
C GLY A 342 -2.08 8.46 -3.70
N ALA A 343 -1.49 7.55 -4.47
CA ALA A 343 -0.43 7.89 -5.40
C ALA A 343 -0.97 8.74 -6.56
N SER A 344 -0.12 9.64 -7.09
CA SER A 344 -0.52 10.50 -8.19
C SER A 344 -1.03 9.71 -9.39
N GLN A 345 -2.07 10.21 -10.07
CA GLN A 345 -2.62 9.62 -11.30
C GLN A 345 -1.57 9.43 -12.41
N TRP A 346 -0.45 10.18 -12.36
CA TRP A 346 0.71 9.98 -13.22
C TRP A 346 1.25 8.54 -13.21
N TRP A 347 1.08 7.81 -12.10
CA TRP A 347 1.47 6.41 -12.03
C TRP A 347 0.73 5.51 -13.02
N LEU A 348 -0.45 5.87 -13.53
CA LEU A 348 -1.12 5.10 -14.59
C LEU A 348 -0.38 5.15 -15.94
N LEU A 349 0.44 6.17 -16.17
CA LEU A 349 1.23 6.33 -17.39
C LEU A 349 2.61 5.67 -17.30
N VAL A 350 3.09 5.38 -16.09
CA VAL A 350 4.44 4.82 -15.87
C VAL A 350 4.55 3.40 -16.43
N PRO A 351 3.69 2.40 -16.11
CA PRO A 351 3.87 1.06 -16.67
C PRO A 351 3.72 1.00 -18.19
N PRO A 352 2.74 1.64 -18.85
CA PRO A 352 2.63 1.58 -20.30
C PRO A 352 3.89 2.09 -21.02
N THR A 353 4.46 3.21 -20.55
CA THR A 353 5.65 3.81 -21.15
C THR A 353 6.91 3.01 -20.86
N THR A 354 7.13 2.64 -19.60
CA THR A 354 8.31 1.88 -19.17
C THR A 354 8.29 0.43 -19.66
N PHE A 355 7.11 -0.16 -19.88
CA PHE A 355 6.96 -1.48 -20.51
C PHE A 355 7.53 -1.50 -21.92
N VAL A 356 7.16 -0.54 -22.77
CA VAL A 356 7.69 -0.46 -24.14
C VAL A 356 9.21 -0.28 -24.13
N LEU A 357 9.73 0.60 -23.26
CA LEU A 357 11.17 0.85 -23.12
C LEU A 357 11.93 -0.39 -22.62
N TYR A 358 11.39 -1.08 -21.63
CA TYR A 358 11.95 -2.32 -21.09
C TYR A 358 12.03 -3.41 -22.16
N GLN A 359 10.95 -3.61 -22.92
CA GLN A 359 10.89 -4.64 -23.95
C GLN A 359 11.81 -4.30 -25.13
N LEU A 360 11.92 -3.01 -25.50
CA LEU A 360 12.82 -2.52 -26.54
C LEU A 360 14.29 -2.70 -26.13
N GLY A 361 14.63 -2.36 -24.89
CA GLY A 361 15.96 -2.60 -24.33
C GLY A 361 16.34 -4.08 -24.40
N SER A 362 15.43 -4.96 -23.97
CA SER A 362 15.65 -6.42 -23.99
C SER A 362 15.96 -6.95 -25.39
N ILE A 363 15.19 -6.58 -26.42
CA ILE A 363 15.36 -7.10 -27.78
C ILE A 363 16.59 -6.49 -28.47
N LEU A 364 16.93 -5.23 -28.20
CA LEU A 364 18.11 -4.56 -28.73
C LEU A 364 19.42 -5.12 -28.15
N VAL A 365 19.40 -5.53 -26.89
CA VAL A 365 20.51 -6.26 -26.26
C VAL A 365 20.58 -7.66 -26.86
N LEU A 366 19.45 -8.40 -26.94
CA LEU A 366 19.40 -9.75 -27.52
C LEU A 366 19.91 -9.83 -28.96
N ALA A 367 19.71 -8.77 -29.75
CA ALA A 367 20.20 -8.67 -31.12
C ALA A 367 21.73 -8.46 -31.20
N ARG A 368 22.35 -7.90 -30.15
CA ARG A 368 23.79 -7.59 -30.10
C ARG A 368 24.64 -8.59 -29.35
N VAL A 369 24.01 -9.45 -28.53
CA VAL A 369 24.72 -10.45 -27.74
C VAL A 369 24.23 -11.86 -28.04
N GLU A 370 25.07 -12.84 -27.72
CA GLU A 370 24.67 -14.24 -27.79
C GLU A 370 23.54 -14.52 -26.78
N PRO A 371 22.63 -15.47 -27.07
CA PRO A 371 21.54 -15.84 -26.15
C PRO A 371 22.01 -16.12 -24.73
N VAL A 372 23.24 -16.65 -24.60
CA VAL A 372 23.86 -16.99 -23.32
C VAL A 372 24.21 -15.75 -22.52
N THR A 373 24.86 -14.76 -23.14
CA THR A 373 25.15 -13.47 -22.51
C THR A 373 23.87 -12.72 -22.13
N HIS A 374 22.83 -12.78 -22.97
CA HIS A 374 21.53 -12.20 -22.65
C HIS A 374 20.88 -12.87 -21.44
N ALA A 375 21.00 -14.18 -21.29
CA ALA A 375 20.52 -14.92 -20.13
C ALA A 375 21.25 -14.51 -18.83
N VAL A 376 22.57 -14.33 -18.87
CA VAL A 376 23.35 -13.80 -17.73
C VAL A 376 22.87 -12.39 -17.35
N LEU A 377 22.70 -11.51 -18.33
CA LEU A 377 22.19 -10.15 -18.09
C LEU A 377 20.75 -10.17 -17.56
N ASN A 378 19.91 -11.14 -17.92
CA ASN A 378 18.59 -11.31 -17.33
C ASN A 378 18.64 -11.78 -15.88
N ALA A 379 19.61 -12.63 -15.51
CA ALA A 379 19.82 -13.02 -14.12
C ALA A 379 20.27 -11.83 -13.25
N LEU A 380 21.21 -11.03 -13.75
CA LEU A 380 21.67 -9.81 -13.05
C LEU A 380 20.54 -8.77 -12.89
N LYS A 381 19.71 -8.57 -13.92
CA LYS A 381 18.51 -7.71 -13.85
C LYS A 381 17.61 -8.10 -12.68
N ARG A 382 17.46 -9.39 -12.39
CA ARG A 382 16.60 -9.88 -11.29
C ARG A 382 17.16 -9.51 -9.92
N ILE A 383 18.47 -9.54 -9.73
CA ILE A 383 19.10 -9.08 -8.49
C ILE A 383 18.72 -7.63 -8.22
N VAL A 384 18.84 -6.79 -9.27
CA VAL A 384 18.50 -5.36 -9.21
C VAL A 384 17.02 -5.18 -8.86
N VAL A 385 16.11 -5.90 -9.51
CA VAL A 385 14.67 -5.75 -9.28
C VAL A 385 14.21 -6.34 -7.95
N ILE A 386 14.75 -7.46 -7.50
CA ILE A 386 14.45 -8.06 -6.19
C ILE A 386 14.95 -7.15 -5.08
N GLY A 387 16.22 -6.71 -5.15
CA GLY A 387 16.84 -5.88 -4.12
C GLY A 387 16.26 -4.46 -4.10
N LEU A 388 16.48 -3.68 -5.16
CA LEU A 388 16.02 -2.28 -5.22
C LEU A 388 14.50 -2.18 -5.26
N GLY A 389 13.80 -3.15 -5.85
CA GLY A 389 12.34 -3.19 -5.84
C GLY A 389 11.80 -3.40 -4.43
N ALA A 390 12.38 -4.31 -3.63
CA ALA A 390 12.01 -4.47 -2.22
C ALA A 390 12.25 -3.19 -1.42
N VAL A 391 13.41 -2.54 -1.60
CA VAL A 391 13.75 -1.28 -0.93
C VAL A 391 12.76 -0.17 -1.28
N TYR A 392 12.49 0.05 -2.57
CA TYR A 392 11.60 1.13 -3.02
C TYR A 392 10.15 0.90 -2.59
N THR A 393 9.74 -0.35 -2.40
CA THR A 393 8.35 -0.71 -2.09
C THR A 393 8.15 -1.10 -0.62
N GLY A 394 9.18 -0.95 0.22
CA GLY A 394 9.13 -1.28 1.64
C GLY A 394 8.81 -2.76 1.93
N GLU A 395 9.13 -3.69 1.03
CA GLU A 395 8.88 -5.11 1.26
C GLU A 395 9.88 -5.65 2.30
N ARG A 396 9.36 -6.18 3.42
CA ARG A 396 10.18 -6.88 4.41
C ARG A 396 10.52 -8.28 3.89
N LEU A 397 11.80 -8.54 3.66
CA LEU A 397 12.31 -9.83 3.20
C LEU A 397 12.92 -10.59 4.39
N THR A 398 12.46 -11.80 4.68
CA THR A 398 13.06 -12.64 5.72
C THR A 398 14.43 -13.13 5.31
N VAL A 399 15.32 -13.40 6.26
CA VAL A 399 16.67 -13.94 5.98
C VAL A 399 16.57 -15.27 5.20
N GLY A 400 15.62 -16.13 5.58
CA GLY A 400 15.35 -17.37 4.85
C GLY A 400 14.89 -17.14 3.41
N PHE A 401 14.04 -16.14 3.17
CA PHE A 401 13.66 -15.73 1.81
C PHE A 401 14.86 -15.22 1.01
N ILE A 402 15.69 -14.35 1.60
CA ILE A 402 16.89 -13.80 0.96
C ILE A 402 17.87 -14.93 0.62
N ALA A 403 18.09 -15.88 1.54
CA ALA A 403 18.94 -17.05 1.31
C ALA A 403 18.40 -17.91 0.16
N GLY A 404 17.11 -18.22 0.14
CA GLY A 404 16.47 -18.96 -0.95
C GLY A 404 16.58 -18.23 -2.30
N ALA A 405 16.33 -16.92 -2.32
CA ALA A 405 16.46 -16.07 -3.49
C ALA A 405 17.91 -16.02 -4.01
N ALA A 406 18.89 -15.91 -3.11
CA ALA A 406 20.31 -15.90 -3.45
C ALA A 406 20.75 -17.25 -4.08
N VAL A 407 20.34 -18.38 -3.48
CA VAL A 407 20.59 -19.72 -4.03
C VAL A 407 19.95 -19.88 -5.41
N ALA A 408 18.71 -19.41 -5.58
CA ALA A 408 17.99 -19.46 -6.85
C ALA A 408 18.71 -18.68 -7.96
N VAL A 409 19.10 -17.44 -7.67
CA VAL A 409 19.84 -16.59 -8.60
C VAL A 409 21.23 -17.15 -8.90
N ALA A 410 21.92 -17.68 -7.90
CA ALA A 410 23.24 -18.31 -8.07
C ALA A 410 23.16 -19.52 -9.01
N GLY A 411 22.16 -20.40 -8.83
CA GLY A 411 21.89 -21.51 -9.73
C GLY A 411 21.60 -21.05 -11.17
N ALA A 412 20.74 -20.04 -11.33
CA ALA A 412 20.37 -19.53 -12.65
C ALA A 412 21.55 -18.87 -13.37
N SER A 413 22.39 -18.18 -12.60
CA SER A 413 23.64 -17.58 -13.07
C SER A 413 24.64 -18.67 -13.46
N ALA A 414 24.84 -19.69 -12.62
CA ALA A 414 25.72 -20.81 -12.90
C ALA A 414 25.32 -21.59 -14.16
N TYR A 415 24.02 -21.78 -14.42
CA TYR A 415 23.54 -22.37 -15.67
C TYR A 415 23.89 -21.49 -16.89
N SER A 416 23.65 -20.18 -16.75
CA SER A 416 23.90 -19.21 -17.82
C SER A 416 25.40 -19.06 -18.12
N LEU A 417 26.26 -19.06 -17.08
CA LEU A 417 27.71 -19.07 -17.23
C LEU A 417 28.25 -20.42 -17.71
N GLY A 418 27.67 -21.55 -17.26
CA GLY A 418 28.12 -22.90 -17.64
C GLY A 418 28.15 -23.13 -19.15
N LYS A 419 27.25 -22.46 -19.88
CA LYS A 419 27.18 -22.48 -21.35
C LYS A 419 28.21 -21.57 -22.04
N VAL A 420 28.74 -20.55 -21.36
CA VAL A 420 29.85 -19.69 -21.83
C VAL A 420 31.19 -20.42 -21.72
N LEU A 421 31.37 -21.25 -20.69
CA LEU A 421 32.68 -21.76 -20.26
C LEU A 421 33.05 -23.13 -20.86
N ARG A 422 32.65 -23.41 -22.11
CA ARG A 422 33.07 -24.64 -22.84
C ARG A 422 34.53 -24.60 -23.34
N THR A 423 35.31 -23.60 -22.94
CA THR A 423 36.74 -23.46 -23.28
C THR A 423 37.58 -23.21 -22.03
N SER A 424 38.47 -24.16 -21.72
CA SER A 424 39.65 -24.07 -20.84
C SER A 424 39.48 -24.22 -19.31
N VAL A 425 40.47 -24.89 -18.71
CA VAL A 425 40.59 -25.41 -17.32
C VAL A 425 40.53 -24.32 -16.23
N ALA A 426 40.75 -23.05 -16.58
CA ALA A 426 40.60 -21.90 -15.67
C ALA A 426 39.20 -21.77 -15.04
N HIS A 427 38.19 -22.42 -15.64
CA HIS A 427 36.79 -22.32 -15.24
C HIS A 427 36.35 -23.30 -14.15
N VAL A 428 37.14 -24.34 -13.86
CA VAL A 428 36.88 -25.24 -12.72
C VAL A 428 37.15 -24.50 -11.41
N TRP A 429 38.23 -23.71 -11.35
CA TRP A 429 38.57 -22.85 -10.22
C TRP A 429 37.59 -21.69 -10.01
N LEU A 430 37.01 -21.13 -11.08
CA LEU A 430 35.96 -20.12 -10.94
C LEU A 430 34.62 -20.73 -10.47
N ARG A 431 34.28 -21.95 -10.90
CA ARG A 431 33.11 -22.70 -10.43
C ARG A 431 33.26 -23.12 -8.97
N LEU A 432 34.43 -23.60 -8.57
CA LEU A 432 34.77 -23.87 -7.17
C LEU A 432 34.84 -22.59 -6.35
N GLY A 433 35.33 -21.49 -6.91
CA GLY A 433 35.36 -20.17 -6.27
C GLY A 433 33.96 -19.60 -6.00
N MET A 434 33.01 -19.75 -6.93
CA MET A 434 31.62 -19.33 -6.72
C MET A 434 30.84 -20.30 -5.83
N PHE A 435 31.13 -21.60 -5.87
CA PHE A 435 30.56 -22.58 -4.95
C PHE A 435 31.12 -22.39 -3.53
N ALA A 436 32.40 -22.06 -3.39
CA ALA A 436 33.05 -21.67 -2.15
C ALA A 436 32.57 -20.30 -1.68
N LEU A 437 32.28 -19.34 -2.56
CA LEU A 437 31.67 -18.05 -2.20
C LEU A 437 30.23 -18.25 -1.73
N ALA A 438 29.45 -19.11 -2.39
CA ALA A 438 28.10 -19.48 -1.97
C ALA A 438 28.11 -20.27 -0.64
N ALA A 439 29.05 -21.21 -0.47
CA ALA A 439 29.23 -21.97 0.77
C ALA A 439 29.83 -21.11 1.90
N SER A 440 30.64 -20.10 1.59
CA SER A 440 31.15 -19.12 2.56
C SER A 440 30.11 -18.07 2.91
N THR A 441 29.21 -17.69 2.01
CA THR A 441 28.00 -16.93 2.39
C THR A 441 27.03 -17.79 3.20
N LEU A 442 26.97 -19.10 2.96
CA LEU A 442 26.15 -20.04 3.74
C LEU A 442 26.75 -20.24 5.15
N THR A 443 28.06 -20.38 5.27
CA THR A 443 28.74 -20.51 6.58
C THR A 443 28.84 -19.17 7.31
N ALA A 444 29.05 -18.03 6.64
CA ALA A 444 28.97 -16.70 7.25
C ALA A 444 27.55 -16.35 7.74
N SER A 445 26.51 -16.87 7.09
CA SER A 445 25.12 -16.74 7.55
C SER A 445 24.78 -17.68 8.71
N VAL A 446 25.57 -18.75 8.91
CA VAL A 446 25.40 -19.72 10.01
C VAL A 446 26.34 -19.43 11.21
N SER A 447 27.41 -18.66 11.02
CA SER A 447 28.43 -18.37 12.06
C SER A 447 28.50 -16.92 12.55
N GLY A 448 27.55 -16.05 12.20
CA GLY A 448 27.33 -14.77 12.90
C GLY A 448 28.46 -13.73 12.85
N THR A 449 29.45 -13.86 11.96
CA THR A 449 30.68 -13.02 11.98
C THR A 449 30.69 -11.83 11.02
N PHE A 450 29.56 -11.42 10.43
CA PHE A 450 29.47 -10.13 9.75
C PHE A 450 28.57 -9.17 10.54
N ALA A 451 29.20 -8.18 11.17
CA ALA A 451 28.53 -7.05 11.80
C ALA A 451 27.65 -6.32 10.76
N PRO A 452 26.35 -6.05 11.02
CA PRO A 452 25.41 -5.51 10.03
C PRO A 452 25.68 -4.06 9.57
N GLY A 453 26.65 -3.35 10.16
CA GLY A 453 26.85 -1.91 9.94
C GLY A 453 27.71 -1.53 8.73
N THR A 454 28.58 -2.42 8.25
CA THR A 454 29.66 -1.99 7.33
C THR A 454 29.21 -1.88 5.87
N ILE A 455 28.19 -2.64 5.45
CA ILE A 455 27.66 -2.58 4.09
C ILE A 455 26.64 -1.42 3.96
N GLN A 456 25.90 -1.10 5.02
CA GLN A 456 24.96 0.03 5.00
C GLN A 456 25.67 1.40 4.88
N GLY A 457 26.83 1.58 5.53
CA GLY A 457 27.63 2.80 5.43
C GLY A 457 28.19 3.07 4.03
N ALA A 458 28.79 2.06 3.38
CA ALA A 458 29.33 2.20 2.02
C ALA A 458 28.23 2.42 0.97
N THR A 459 27.06 1.80 1.16
CA THR A 459 25.93 1.91 0.22
C THR A 459 25.17 3.23 0.39
N GLN A 460 25.04 3.75 1.63
CA GLN A 460 24.48 5.09 1.87
C GLN A 460 25.41 6.21 1.41
N GLN A 461 26.73 6.03 1.46
CA GLN A 461 27.70 7.00 0.95
C GLN A 461 27.58 7.13 -0.58
N VAL A 462 27.52 6.02 -1.31
CA VAL A 462 27.33 6.01 -2.78
C VAL A 462 25.98 6.62 -3.19
N VAL A 463 24.94 6.45 -2.38
CA VAL A 463 23.61 7.06 -2.60
C VAL A 463 23.61 8.57 -2.31
N ARG A 464 24.34 9.04 -1.28
CA ARG A 464 24.53 10.48 -1.00
C ARG A 464 25.39 11.17 -2.08
N ASP A 465 26.44 10.49 -2.55
CA ASP A 465 27.33 11.03 -3.58
C ASP A 465 26.66 11.06 -4.97
N ALA A 466 25.76 10.11 -5.27
CA ALA A 466 24.93 10.14 -6.47
C ALA A 466 23.81 11.20 -6.40
N ALA A 467 23.32 11.53 -5.20
CA ALA A 467 22.35 12.60 -4.97
C ALA A 467 22.98 14.01 -4.99
N ALA A 468 24.32 14.11 -4.89
CA ALA A 468 25.07 15.37 -4.90
C ALA A 468 25.44 15.90 -6.30
N ILE A 469 24.99 15.25 -7.39
CA ILE A 469 25.22 15.76 -8.76
C ILE A 469 24.24 16.91 -9.04
N PRO A 470 24.71 18.16 -9.20
CA PRO A 470 23.85 19.33 -9.24
C PRO A 470 23.22 19.49 -10.63
N TRP A 471 21.90 19.30 -10.73
CA TRP A 471 21.11 19.75 -11.88
C TRP A 471 20.73 21.22 -11.67
N THR A 472 21.64 22.13 -12.00
CA THR A 472 21.39 23.57 -11.96
C THR A 472 20.81 24.04 -13.30
N ILE A 473 19.54 24.42 -13.34
CA ILE A 473 19.01 25.41 -14.29
C ILE A 473 18.08 26.35 -13.52
N CYS A 474 18.51 27.61 -13.36
CA CYS A 474 17.79 28.76 -12.80
C CYS A 474 16.39 28.94 -13.42
N GLY A 475 15.39 29.54 -12.78
CA GLY A 475 15.31 30.19 -11.48
C GLY A 475 13.93 30.85 -11.37
N HIS A 476 13.24 30.59 -10.27
CA HIS A 476 12.42 31.54 -9.52
C HIS A 476 12.06 30.84 -8.21
N SER A 477 12.78 31.23 -7.16
CA SER A 477 12.43 30.93 -5.79
C SER A 477 11.27 31.85 -5.42
N LEU A 478 10.08 31.29 -5.37
CA LEU A 478 8.97 31.76 -4.56
C LEU A 478 8.44 30.51 -3.88
N GLU A 479 8.68 30.40 -2.58
CA GLU A 479 7.93 29.50 -1.71
C GLU A 479 6.42 29.75 -1.91
N PRO A 480 5.64 28.67 -1.83
CA PRO A 480 4.54 28.74 -0.88
C PRO A 480 4.50 27.46 -0.03
N SER A 481 4.64 27.66 1.28
CA SER A 481 3.98 26.83 2.27
C SER A 481 2.54 26.59 1.83
N LYS A 482 2.12 25.33 1.65
CA LYS A 482 0.71 24.95 1.68
C LYS A 482 0.57 23.45 1.95
N ASN A 483 0.21 23.21 3.21
CA ASN A 483 -0.63 22.12 3.69
C ASN A 483 0.07 20.77 3.83
N CYS A 484 0.91 20.69 4.87
CA CYS A 484 1.04 19.49 5.68
C CYS A 484 -0.33 19.15 6.30
N GLU A 485 -1.15 18.39 5.59
CA GLU A 485 -2.13 17.49 6.21
C GLU A 485 -1.61 16.06 6.04
N SER A 486 -0.49 15.80 6.69
CA SER A 486 0.07 14.45 6.81
C SER A 486 0.09 14.08 8.27
N GLU A 487 -1.05 13.67 8.87
CA GLU A 487 -0.95 12.86 10.08
C GLU A 487 -2.22 12.07 10.42
N ILE A 488 -1.99 10.85 10.94
CA ILE A 488 -2.95 9.79 11.32
C ILE A 488 -3.14 8.68 10.24
N LEU A 489 -2.09 8.36 9.49
CA LEU A 489 -1.85 6.96 9.10
C LEU A 489 -1.18 6.27 10.30
N LEU A 490 -1.67 5.09 10.71
CA LEU A 490 -0.87 4.12 11.46
C LEU A 490 0.35 3.80 10.59
N ALA A 491 1.45 4.53 10.80
CA ALA A 491 2.71 4.27 10.12
C ALA A 491 3.24 2.92 10.63
N PRO A 492 3.87 2.10 9.76
CA PRO A 492 4.32 0.77 10.14
C PRO A 492 5.33 0.91 11.28
N ALA A 493 5.01 0.30 12.41
CA ALA A 493 5.90 0.22 13.55
C ALA A 493 7.24 -0.36 13.09
N VAL A 494 8.34 0.36 13.36
CA VAL A 494 9.65 -0.29 13.47
C VAL A 494 9.43 -1.41 14.49
N THR A 495 9.60 -2.66 14.06
CA THR A 495 9.36 -3.78 14.97
C THR A 495 10.43 -3.74 16.04
N LEU A 496 10.07 -4.04 17.28
CA LEU A 496 11.03 -4.00 18.38
C LEU A 496 12.26 -4.91 18.11
N GLU A 497 12.11 -5.98 17.33
CA GLU A 497 13.23 -6.79 16.80
C GLU A 497 14.22 -6.00 15.92
N GLU A 498 13.75 -5.04 15.13
CA GLU A 498 14.60 -4.12 14.34
C GLU A 498 15.36 -3.14 15.25
N LEU A 499 14.78 -2.77 16.40
CA LEU A 499 15.39 -1.83 17.37
C LEU A 499 16.35 -2.51 18.36
N LEU A 500 16.14 -3.79 18.67
CA LEU A 500 16.90 -4.53 19.69
C LEU A 500 17.93 -5.51 19.12
N GLY A 501 17.82 -5.85 17.84
CA GLY A 501 18.58 -6.96 17.25
C GLY A 501 18.11 -8.33 17.78
N HIS A 502 18.66 -9.41 17.22
CA HIS A 502 18.24 -10.77 17.55
C HIS A 502 18.47 -11.11 19.04
N GLY A 503 17.39 -11.51 19.74
CA GLY A 503 17.44 -12.09 21.08
C GLY A 503 17.95 -13.54 21.07
N GLU A 504 18.39 -14.02 22.22
CA GLU A 504 18.89 -15.39 22.41
C GLU A 504 17.73 -16.39 22.42
N LEU A 505 18.00 -17.63 22.04
CA LEU A 505 17.01 -18.72 22.03
C LEU A 505 17.18 -19.53 23.31
N GLU A 506 16.21 -19.43 24.22
CA GLU A 506 16.05 -20.34 25.37
C GLU A 506 14.78 -21.16 25.15
N ASP A 507 14.86 -22.49 25.28
CA ASP A 507 13.73 -23.42 25.15
C ASP A 507 12.83 -23.22 23.91
N GLY A 508 13.43 -22.82 22.79
CA GLY A 508 12.72 -22.59 21.52
C GLY A 508 11.93 -21.29 21.45
N LYS A 509 12.07 -20.39 22.44
CA LYS A 509 11.52 -19.03 22.43
C LYS A 509 12.65 -18.01 22.37
N ARG A 510 12.49 -16.96 21.54
CA ARG A 510 13.41 -15.81 21.58
C ARG A 510 13.13 -15.00 22.85
N VAL A 511 14.15 -14.86 23.68
CA VAL A 511 14.13 -14.01 24.88
C VAL A 511 15.09 -12.85 24.63
N LEU A 512 14.58 -11.63 24.77
CA LEU A 512 15.39 -10.41 24.62
C LEU A 512 16.04 -10.04 25.95
N ASN A 513 17.33 -9.68 25.89
CA ASN A 513 18.10 -9.31 27.08
C ASN A 513 17.53 -8.02 27.71
N ALA A 514 17.13 -8.08 29.00
CA ALA A 514 16.55 -6.96 29.74
C ALA A 514 17.43 -5.69 29.74
N ASN A 515 18.75 -5.85 29.59
CA ASN A 515 19.71 -4.73 29.57
C ASN A 515 19.79 -4.01 28.23
N ARG A 516 19.14 -4.53 27.18
CA ARG A 516 19.15 -3.96 25.82
C ARG A 516 17.79 -3.33 25.56
N LYS A 517 17.68 -2.02 25.77
CA LYS A 517 16.47 -1.24 25.43
C LYS A 517 16.59 -0.63 24.03
N PRO A 518 15.47 -0.41 23.34
CA PRO A 518 15.47 0.15 21.99
C PRO A 518 16.01 1.58 21.99
N ARG A 519 16.76 1.94 20.93
CA ARG A 519 17.25 3.30 20.71
C ARG A 519 16.71 3.87 19.41
N GLY A 520 16.33 5.15 19.43
CA GLY A 520 15.88 5.88 18.25
C GLY A 520 17.01 6.12 17.26
N CYS A 521 16.68 6.65 16.08
CA CYS A 521 17.65 7.02 15.04
C CYS A 521 18.68 8.06 15.50
N ASP A 522 18.36 8.82 16.56
CA ASP A 522 19.22 9.80 17.22
C ASP A 522 20.08 9.20 18.36
N GLY A 523 19.97 7.88 18.59
CA GLY A 523 20.68 7.17 19.65
C GLY A 523 20.08 7.32 21.05
N ARG A 524 18.97 8.06 21.23
CA ARG A 524 18.29 8.19 22.52
C ARG A 524 17.53 6.91 22.86
N MET A 525 17.44 6.61 24.15
CA MET A 525 16.69 5.45 24.65
C MET A 525 15.19 5.71 24.47
N LEU A 526 14.50 4.83 23.75
CA LEU A 526 13.06 4.89 23.59
C LEU A 526 12.38 4.28 24.81
N LYS A 527 11.22 4.82 25.18
CA LYS A 527 10.38 4.27 26.23
C LYS A 527 9.64 3.05 25.70
N VAL A 528 9.74 1.93 26.41
CA VAL A 528 8.97 0.73 26.08
C VAL A 528 7.67 0.74 26.88
N VAL A 529 6.55 0.83 26.18
CA VAL A 529 5.22 0.85 26.77
C VAL A 529 4.48 -0.43 26.46
N ALA A 530 4.10 -1.18 27.48
CA ALA A 530 3.18 -2.30 27.32
C ALA A 530 1.74 -1.80 27.24
N MET A 531 0.95 -2.36 26.32
CA MET A 531 -0.49 -2.10 26.22
C MET A 531 -1.25 -3.39 26.06
N HIS A 532 -2.47 -3.48 26.63
CA HIS A 532 -3.35 -4.62 26.38
C HIS A 532 -3.48 -4.91 24.87
N PRO A 533 -3.46 -6.19 24.44
CA PRO A 533 -3.43 -6.56 23.04
C PRO A 533 -4.52 -5.84 22.25
N SER A 534 -4.16 -5.38 21.06
CA SER A 534 -5.16 -4.96 20.08
C SER A 534 -6.18 -6.09 19.93
N PRO A 535 -7.50 -5.80 19.84
CA PRO A 535 -8.43 -6.78 19.29
C PRO A 535 -7.80 -7.24 17.97
N SER A 536 -7.52 -8.53 17.96
CA SER A 536 -6.66 -9.22 17.01
C SER A 536 -6.85 -8.74 15.58
N LEU A 537 -5.73 -8.48 14.90
CA LEU A 537 -5.51 -8.77 13.47
C LEU A 537 -6.80 -8.84 12.64
N HIS A 538 -7.46 -7.70 12.43
CA HIS A 538 -8.45 -7.63 11.37
C HIS A 538 -7.71 -7.90 10.05
N PRO A 539 -8.16 -8.87 9.23
CA PRO A 539 -7.50 -9.20 7.99
C PRO A 539 -7.35 -7.94 7.13
N VAL A 540 -6.16 -7.76 6.58
CA VAL A 540 -5.82 -6.66 5.66
C VAL A 540 -6.88 -6.61 4.55
N CYS A 541 -7.60 -5.49 4.47
CA CYS A 541 -8.56 -5.15 3.42
C CYS A 541 -9.78 -6.08 3.28
N LEU A 542 -10.62 -6.19 4.32
CA LEU A 542 -12.03 -6.48 4.08
C LEU A 542 -12.71 -5.22 3.51
N PRO A 543 -13.43 -5.30 2.37
CA PRO A 543 -14.18 -4.16 1.87
C PRO A 543 -15.21 -3.74 2.93
N ASN A 544 -15.31 -2.44 3.24
CA ASN A 544 -16.37 -1.93 4.11
C ASN A 544 -17.72 -2.52 3.68
N GLY A 545 -18.49 -3.02 4.63
CA GLY A 545 -19.78 -3.63 4.36
C GLY A 545 -20.72 -2.55 3.84
N LEU A 546 -20.88 -2.45 2.53
CA LEU A 546 -21.79 -1.50 1.89
C LEU A 546 -23.26 -1.97 1.94
N THR A 547 -23.50 -3.21 2.37
CA THR A 547 -24.84 -3.79 2.50
C THR A 547 -24.99 -4.61 3.78
N PHE A 548 -26.24 -4.74 4.22
CA PHE A 548 -26.67 -5.49 5.41
C PHE A 548 -26.09 -6.93 5.45
N ASP A 549 -26.27 -7.73 4.39
CA ASP A 549 -25.86 -9.14 4.36
C ASP A 549 -24.34 -9.35 4.23
N ALA A 550 -23.63 -8.41 3.58
CA ALA A 550 -22.18 -8.45 3.48
C ALA A 550 -21.54 -8.19 4.86
N SER A 551 -22.13 -7.29 5.65
CA SER A 551 -21.63 -6.92 6.97
C SER A 551 -21.74 -8.08 7.97
N ARG A 552 -22.81 -8.89 7.89
CA ARG A 552 -23.07 -10.00 8.83
C ARG A 552 -21.98 -11.07 8.87
N LYS A 553 -21.34 -11.38 7.75
CA LYS A 553 -20.38 -12.50 7.65
C LYS A 553 -19.06 -12.26 8.39
N THR A 554 -18.83 -11.04 8.83
CA THR A 554 -17.51 -10.51 9.18
C THR A 554 -17.57 -9.52 10.34
N MET A 555 -18.78 -9.15 10.79
CA MET A 555 -19.00 -8.33 11.97
C MET A 555 -18.61 -9.10 13.23
N THR A 556 -17.81 -8.46 14.07
CA THR A 556 -17.42 -8.99 15.38
C THR A 556 -18.25 -8.32 16.46
N ASP A 557 -18.21 -8.88 17.67
CA ASP A 557 -18.83 -8.22 18.82
C ASP A 557 -18.05 -6.94 19.17
N ASN A 558 -18.79 -5.84 19.21
CA ASN A 558 -18.40 -4.55 19.75
C ASN A 558 -17.23 -3.84 19.05
N PHE A 559 -17.37 -3.62 17.73
CA PHE A 559 -16.40 -2.85 16.94
C PHE A 559 -16.15 -1.43 17.50
N GLY A 560 -17.08 -0.86 18.27
CA GLY A 560 -16.89 0.41 18.97
C GLY A 560 -15.68 0.41 19.93
N ASN A 561 -15.33 -0.72 20.54
CA ASN A 561 -14.14 -0.84 21.40
C ASN A 561 -12.84 -0.60 20.61
N MET A 562 -12.81 -0.83 19.30
CA MET A 562 -11.66 -0.47 18.45
C MET A 562 -11.42 1.04 18.46
N VAL A 563 -12.48 1.86 18.45
CA VAL A 563 -12.37 3.31 18.49
C VAL A 563 -11.71 3.76 19.80
N TRP A 564 -12.08 3.12 20.91
CA TRP A 564 -11.50 3.38 22.23
C TRP A 564 -10.00 3.08 22.29
N ILE A 565 -9.62 1.85 21.91
CA ILE A 565 -8.22 1.40 21.92
C ILE A 565 -7.38 2.22 20.93
N TYR A 566 -7.95 2.56 19.77
CA TYR A 566 -7.33 3.43 18.80
C TYR A 566 -7.08 4.84 19.37
N GLY A 567 -8.06 5.40 20.06
CA GLY A 567 -7.94 6.67 20.78
C GLY A 567 -6.81 6.61 21.81
N ALA A 568 -6.78 5.57 22.64
CA ALA A 568 -5.73 5.40 23.65
C ALA A 568 -4.33 5.29 23.04
N ARG A 569 -4.18 4.55 21.93
CA ARG A 569 -2.91 4.48 21.19
C ARG A 569 -2.51 5.81 20.55
N ALA A 570 -3.47 6.61 20.10
CA ALA A 570 -3.21 7.92 19.51
C ALA A 570 -2.76 8.98 20.55
N LEU A 571 -2.89 8.70 21.85
CA LEU A 571 -2.32 9.53 22.90
C LEU A 571 -0.80 9.41 22.97
N LEU A 572 -0.20 8.30 22.54
CA LEU A 572 1.24 8.06 22.65
C LEU A 572 2.03 8.79 21.56
N SER A 573 3.15 9.41 21.94
CA SER A 573 4.17 9.86 20.98
C SER A 573 4.72 8.67 20.20
N ARG A 574 4.99 8.85 18.90
CA ARG A 574 5.55 7.79 18.04
C ARG A 574 7.05 7.92 17.82
N PHE A 575 7.64 9.05 18.24
CA PHE A 575 9.03 9.37 17.96
C PHE A 575 9.99 8.87 19.05
N ASP A 576 9.48 8.68 20.27
CA ASP A 576 10.26 8.34 21.47
C ASP A 576 9.72 7.11 22.24
N THR A 577 8.62 6.52 21.77
CA THR A 577 7.92 5.44 22.46
C THR A 577 7.72 4.23 21.54
N VAL A 578 7.98 3.04 22.08
CA VAL A 578 7.73 1.76 21.43
C VAL A 578 6.62 1.03 22.17
N VAL A 579 5.56 0.68 21.44
CA VAL A 579 4.42 -0.06 22.00
C VAL A 579 4.63 -1.55 21.82
N VAL A 580 4.46 -2.30 22.90
CA VAL A 580 4.47 -3.75 22.93
C VAL A 580 3.15 -4.27 23.47
N ASP A 581 2.61 -5.34 22.89
CA ASP A 581 1.33 -5.89 23.34
C ASP A 581 1.53 -6.75 24.62
N ALA A 582 0.64 -6.60 25.59
CA ALA A 582 0.64 -7.35 26.84
C ALA A 582 -0.23 -8.60 26.67
N GLY A 583 0.15 -9.57 25.82
CA GLY A 583 -0.74 -10.72 25.54
C GLY A 583 -0.10 -12.05 25.13
N GLY A 584 -0.09 -13.03 26.06
CA GLY A 584 0.18 -14.44 25.78
C GLY A 584 -0.44 -15.39 26.82
N SER A 585 -0.73 -16.65 26.44
CA SER A 585 -1.44 -17.68 27.21
C SER A 585 -0.66 -18.30 28.39
N ARG A 586 0.51 -17.76 28.75
CA ARG A 586 1.30 -18.17 29.91
C ARG A 586 1.59 -16.94 30.77
N PHE A 587 0.93 -16.87 31.92
CA PHE A 587 0.95 -15.77 32.87
C PHE A 587 2.29 -15.53 33.59
N ASP A 588 3.34 -16.26 33.20
CA ASP A 588 4.68 -16.19 33.77
C ASP A 588 5.69 -15.49 32.83
N THR A 589 5.29 -15.16 31.59
CA THR A 589 6.07 -14.38 30.60
C THR A 589 5.48 -12.98 30.43
N VAL A 590 6.31 -11.94 30.52
CA VAL A 590 5.90 -10.60 31.00
C VAL A 590 5.29 -9.71 29.93
N VAL A 591 5.73 -9.78 28.68
CA VAL A 591 5.08 -9.11 27.54
C VAL A 591 5.19 -10.06 26.37
N VAL A 592 4.28 -9.97 25.41
CA VAL A 592 4.36 -10.75 24.18
C VAL A 592 4.04 -9.85 22.99
N ASP A 593 5.02 -9.60 22.11
CA ASP A 593 4.77 -8.77 20.94
C ASP A 593 3.84 -9.46 19.93
N ALA A 594 3.45 -8.74 18.88
CA ALA A 594 2.62 -9.26 17.79
C ALA A 594 3.21 -10.52 17.08
N HIS A 595 4.46 -10.90 17.38
CA HIS A 595 5.17 -12.06 16.85
C HIS A 595 5.39 -13.17 17.88
N HIS A 596 4.75 -13.09 19.05
CA HIS A 596 4.85 -14.05 20.14
C HIS A 596 6.21 -14.08 20.88
N HIS A 597 7.02 -13.03 20.80
CA HIS A 597 8.29 -12.93 21.55
C HIS A 597 8.04 -12.57 23.01
N SER A 598 8.63 -13.34 23.94
CA SER A 598 8.45 -13.14 25.38
C SER A 598 9.52 -12.20 25.94
N TYR A 599 9.10 -11.18 26.68
CA TYR A 599 10.01 -10.23 27.33
C TYR A 599 10.19 -10.56 28.83
N PRO A 600 11.38 -10.32 29.40
CA PRO A 600 11.63 -10.51 30.83
C PRO A 600 11.04 -9.37 31.69
N ARG A 601 10.95 -9.59 33.01
CA ARG A 601 10.57 -8.55 33.98
C ARG A 601 11.56 -7.38 33.92
N GLY A 602 11.05 -6.15 34.04
CA GLY A 602 11.86 -4.92 33.99
C GLY A 602 12.21 -4.40 32.59
N PHE A 603 11.77 -5.08 31.51
CA PHE A 603 11.97 -4.61 30.14
C PHE A 603 11.07 -3.41 29.78
N VAL A 604 9.87 -3.34 30.37
CA VAL A 604 8.88 -2.29 30.16
C VAL A 604 9.20 -1.09 31.05
N ASP A 605 9.09 0.12 30.51
CA ASP A 605 9.27 1.37 31.28
C ASP A 605 7.97 1.87 31.90
N ALA A 606 6.83 1.64 31.23
CA ALA A 606 5.50 2.00 31.70
C ALA A 606 4.40 1.09 31.10
N LEU A 607 3.27 0.99 31.78
CA LEU A 607 2.11 0.22 31.33
C LEU A 607 0.96 1.17 30.97
N VAL A 608 0.40 1.06 29.77
CA VAL A 608 -0.79 1.84 29.36
C VAL A 608 -1.94 0.90 29.03
N LEU A 609 -3.01 0.95 29.83
CA LEU A 609 -4.19 0.09 29.69
C LEU A 609 -5.36 0.88 29.12
N ALA A 610 -6.15 0.26 28.24
CA ALA A 610 -7.30 0.90 27.60
C ALA A 610 -8.53 0.00 27.70
N GLU A 611 -9.12 -0.06 28.90
CA GLU A 611 -10.27 -0.92 29.20
C GLU A 611 -11.35 -0.14 29.93
N ALA A 612 -12.58 -0.25 29.43
CA ALA A 612 -13.67 0.63 29.83
C ALA A 612 -14.76 -0.06 30.66
N ASN A 613 -14.84 -1.39 30.64
CA ASN A 613 -15.97 -2.19 31.17
C ASN A 613 -15.60 -3.02 32.41
N LEU A 614 -14.68 -2.54 33.25
CA LEU A 614 -14.16 -3.33 34.38
C LEU A 614 -14.89 -3.11 35.70
N LEU A 615 -15.65 -2.02 35.85
CA LEU A 615 -16.41 -1.75 37.08
C LEU A 615 -17.88 -2.12 36.88
N VAL A 616 -18.39 -3.00 37.71
CA VAL A 616 -19.75 -3.53 37.65
C VAL A 616 -20.26 -3.72 39.08
N ASP A 617 -21.53 -3.40 39.31
CA ASP A 617 -22.20 -3.74 40.57
C ASP A 617 -22.05 -5.24 40.86
N ALA A 618 -21.66 -5.59 42.09
CA ALA A 618 -21.44 -6.96 42.55
C ALA A 618 -22.63 -7.88 42.25
N LYS A 619 -23.86 -7.36 42.23
CA LYS A 619 -25.09 -8.12 41.90
C LYS A 619 -25.15 -8.57 40.45
N ARG A 620 -24.38 -7.95 39.56
CA ARG A 620 -24.34 -8.21 38.10
C ARG A 620 -22.97 -8.69 37.62
N TYR A 621 -22.01 -8.84 38.54
CA TYR A 621 -20.63 -9.16 38.22
C TYR A 621 -20.48 -10.64 37.82
N SER A 622 -20.36 -10.87 36.51
CA SER A 622 -20.27 -12.21 35.91
C SER A 622 -18.88 -12.83 36.03
N ASP A 623 -18.78 -14.16 35.89
CA ASP A 623 -17.50 -14.87 35.90
C ASP A 623 -16.55 -14.41 34.78
N ALA A 624 -17.10 -14.01 33.63
CA ALA A 624 -16.33 -13.48 32.51
C ALA A 624 -15.69 -12.13 32.86
N GLU A 625 -16.45 -11.21 33.46
CA GLU A 625 -15.94 -9.92 33.94
C GLU A 625 -14.91 -10.12 35.04
N ARG A 626 -15.15 -11.09 35.95
CA ARG A 626 -14.20 -11.46 36.99
C ARG A 626 -12.88 -11.98 36.45
N GLY A 627 -12.91 -12.82 35.42
CA GLY A 627 -11.72 -13.29 34.73
C GLY A 627 -10.89 -12.15 34.14
N LEU A 628 -11.55 -11.18 33.50
CA LEU A 628 -10.89 -10.01 32.91
C LEU A 628 -10.29 -9.09 33.99
N THR A 629 -11.02 -8.80 35.06
CA THR A 629 -10.51 -7.99 36.19
C THR A 629 -9.29 -8.64 36.82
N LYS A 630 -9.30 -9.96 37.05
CA LYS A 630 -8.14 -10.70 37.57
C LYS A 630 -6.96 -10.66 36.61
N LEU A 631 -7.21 -10.82 35.31
CA LEU A 631 -6.18 -10.72 34.28
C LEU A 631 -5.49 -9.36 34.32
N ILE A 632 -6.25 -8.27 34.34
CA ILE A 632 -5.70 -6.90 34.33
C ILE A 632 -4.99 -6.59 35.63
N THR A 633 -5.55 -6.99 36.78
CA THR A 633 -4.91 -6.83 38.09
C THR A 633 -3.55 -7.51 38.10
N ARG A 634 -3.50 -8.78 37.66
CA ARG A 634 -2.26 -9.54 37.56
C ARG A 634 -1.26 -8.91 36.58
N LEU A 635 -1.71 -8.34 35.47
CA LEU A 635 -0.83 -7.61 34.54
C LEU A 635 -0.18 -6.41 35.24
N VAL A 636 -0.98 -5.59 35.93
CA VAL A 636 -0.49 -4.41 36.67
C VAL A 636 0.53 -4.82 37.74
N GLU A 637 0.25 -5.87 38.50
CA GLU A 637 1.11 -6.37 39.57
C GLU A 637 2.39 -7.04 39.06
N VAL A 638 2.32 -7.84 37.98
CA VAL A 638 3.47 -8.58 37.44
C VAL A 638 4.50 -7.64 36.79
N HIS A 639 4.02 -6.58 36.15
CA HIS A 639 4.91 -5.58 35.54
C HIS A 639 5.60 -4.72 36.59
N ASP A 640 4.85 -4.27 37.59
CA ASP A 640 5.32 -3.40 38.66
C ASP A 640 6.03 -2.12 38.17
N VAL A 641 5.42 -1.45 37.18
CA VAL A 641 5.91 -0.21 36.57
C VAL A 641 4.85 0.90 36.65
N PRO A 642 5.24 2.18 36.47
CA PRO A 642 4.28 3.28 36.36
C PRO A 642 3.18 2.96 35.33
N THR A 643 1.93 3.05 35.77
CA THR A 643 0.76 2.59 35.02
C THR A 643 -0.21 3.74 34.75
N LEU A 644 -0.65 3.88 33.50
CA LEU A 644 -1.75 4.75 33.09
C LEU A 644 -2.88 3.88 32.55
N LEU A 645 -4.02 3.90 33.24
CA LEU A 645 -5.24 3.32 32.72
C LEU A 645 -6.12 4.42 32.12
N ALA A 646 -6.57 4.23 30.89
CA ALA A 646 -7.40 5.15 30.13
C ALA A 646 -8.89 4.76 30.17
N GLY A 647 -9.62 5.38 31.11
CA GLY A 647 -11.08 5.53 31.11
C GLY A 647 -11.91 4.32 31.57
N ILE A 648 -11.52 3.68 32.69
CA ILE A 648 -12.37 2.68 33.35
C ILE A 648 -13.73 3.28 33.71
N GLY A 649 -14.80 2.49 33.61
CA GLY A 649 -16.18 2.96 33.76
C GLY A 649 -17.05 1.97 34.51
N VAL A 650 -17.98 2.49 35.32
CA VAL A 650 -19.03 1.69 35.96
C VAL A 650 -20.11 1.34 34.94
N GLN A 651 -20.53 0.07 34.91
CA GLN A 651 -21.65 -0.39 34.10
C GLN A 651 -22.96 -0.35 34.89
N SER A 652 -23.75 0.70 34.66
CA SER A 652 -25.07 0.84 35.29
C SER A 652 -26.11 1.46 34.34
N PHE A 653 -27.39 1.25 34.69
CA PHE A 653 -28.51 1.96 34.07
C PHE A 653 -28.73 3.31 34.75
N LEU A 654 -29.56 4.17 34.14
CA LEU A 654 -29.90 5.49 34.70
C LEU A 654 -30.68 5.43 36.02
N SER A 655 -31.32 4.29 36.34
CA SER A 655 -32.13 4.09 37.54
C SER A 655 -31.89 2.72 38.19
N ASN A 656 -32.08 2.66 39.50
CA ASN A 656 -32.04 1.45 40.32
C ASN A 656 -33.22 0.50 40.12
N SER A 657 -34.34 0.95 39.54
CA SER A 657 -35.58 0.17 39.45
C SER A 657 -35.70 -0.69 38.18
N THR A 658 -34.88 -0.46 37.15
CA THR A 658 -35.09 -1.08 35.84
C THR A 658 -34.29 -2.38 35.67
N ARG A 659 -34.99 -3.46 35.28
CA ARG A 659 -34.39 -4.73 34.83
C ARG A 659 -33.88 -4.68 33.37
N GLY A 660 -33.96 -3.54 32.70
CA GLY A 660 -33.57 -3.33 31.31
C GLY A 660 -33.35 -1.84 30.97
N PRO A 661 -32.99 -1.51 29.71
CA PRO A 661 -32.80 -0.12 29.30
C PRO A 661 -34.12 0.66 29.37
N PRO A 662 -34.10 1.92 29.80
CA PRO A 662 -35.26 2.81 29.69
C PRO A 662 -35.69 2.99 28.22
N ASP A 663 -36.95 3.35 28.00
CA ASP A 663 -37.49 3.67 26.68
C ASP A 663 -38.07 5.09 26.63
N ILE A 664 -38.22 5.62 25.42
CA ILE A 664 -38.86 6.93 25.17
C ILE A 664 -40.29 6.90 25.71
N GLY A 665 -40.66 7.94 26.45
CA GLY A 665 -41.97 8.10 27.08
C GLY A 665 -42.04 7.58 28.53
N GLN A 666 -41.01 6.88 29.01
CA GLN A 666 -40.94 6.49 30.41
C GLN A 666 -40.53 7.68 31.28
N GLN A 667 -41.11 7.77 32.47
CA GLN A 667 -40.69 8.75 33.47
C GLN A 667 -39.37 8.29 34.13
N PRO A 668 -38.47 9.22 34.45
CA PRO A 668 -37.26 8.89 35.18
C PRO A 668 -37.63 8.35 36.56
N ALA A 669 -37.21 7.12 36.85
CA ALA A 669 -37.22 6.60 38.21
C ALA A 669 -36.09 7.23 39.04
N ALA A 670 -36.04 6.95 40.35
CA ALA A 670 -35.02 7.52 41.23
C ALA A 670 -33.60 7.29 40.65
N PRO A 671 -32.81 8.36 40.47
CA PRO A 671 -31.51 8.27 39.80
C PRO A 671 -30.58 7.36 40.59
N ILE A 672 -29.74 6.62 39.87
CA ILE A 672 -28.71 5.80 40.51
C ILE A 672 -27.68 6.68 41.22
N THR A 673 -27.36 6.34 42.47
CA THR A 673 -26.33 7.04 43.24
C THR A 673 -25.04 6.22 43.27
N ALA A 674 -23.89 6.90 43.33
CA ALA A 674 -22.60 6.22 43.44
C ALA A 674 -22.52 5.28 44.65
N SER A 675 -23.12 5.68 45.78
CA SER A 675 -23.18 4.87 47.00
C SER A 675 -24.03 3.62 46.89
N SER A 676 -24.90 3.51 45.89
CA SER A 676 -25.71 2.31 45.67
C SER A 676 -24.96 1.21 44.92
N ILE A 677 -23.82 1.54 44.29
CA ILE A 677 -22.97 0.59 43.59
C ILE A 677 -22.04 -0.08 44.60
N VAL A 678 -22.15 -1.40 44.73
CA VAL A 678 -21.22 -2.20 45.53
C VAL A 678 -20.21 -2.87 44.59
N LEU A 679 -18.92 -2.70 44.84
CA LEU A 679 -17.87 -3.37 44.07
C LEU A 679 -17.50 -4.71 44.74
N HIS A 680 -17.04 -5.67 43.94
CA HIS A 680 -16.57 -6.97 44.44
C HIS A 680 -15.07 -6.90 44.79
N ASP A 681 -14.58 -7.79 45.65
CA ASP A 681 -13.18 -7.81 46.15
C ASP A 681 -12.12 -7.76 45.04
N GLU A 682 -12.30 -8.45 43.92
CA GLU A 682 -11.37 -8.36 42.78
C GLU A 682 -11.32 -6.97 42.14
N GLN A 683 -12.45 -6.24 42.13
CA GLN A 683 -12.49 -4.88 41.60
C GLN A 683 -11.80 -3.92 42.57
N HIS A 684 -11.97 -4.11 43.89
CA HIS A 684 -11.18 -3.39 44.89
C HIS A 684 -9.68 -3.65 44.71
N SER A 685 -9.28 -4.91 44.53
CA SER A 685 -7.89 -5.30 44.30
C SER A 685 -7.30 -4.61 43.05
N LEU A 686 -8.07 -4.54 41.96
CA LEU A 686 -7.67 -3.81 40.76
C LEU A 686 -7.43 -2.32 41.05
N LEU A 687 -8.38 -1.65 41.73
CA LEU A 687 -8.27 -0.22 42.04
C LEU A 687 -7.08 0.07 42.97
N ASP A 688 -6.83 -0.80 43.95
CA ASP A 688 -5.68 -0.69 44.85
C ASP A 688 -4.36 -0.85 44.08
N ALA A 689 -4.28 -1.83 43.17
CA ALA A 689 -3.12 -2.03 42.31
C ALA A 689 -2.85 -0.81 41.40
N LEU A 690 -3.91 -0.15 40.91
CA LEU A 690 -3.82 1.09 40.12
C LEU A 690 -3.38 2.29 40.98
N GLU A 691 -3.93 2.48 42.19
CA GLU A 691 -3.56 3.59 43.07
C GLU A 691 -2.08 3.55 43.46
N GLN A 692 -1.54 2.35 43.66
CA GLN A 692 -0.13 2.15 43.99
C GLN A 692 0.81 2.50 42.82
N ARG A 693 0.36 2.34 41.57
CA ARG A 693 1.22 2.41 40.37
C ARG A 693 0.91 3.56 39.42
N ALA A 694 -0.17 4.31 39.64
CA ALA A 694 -0.53 5.50 38.87
C ALA A 694 -0.16 6.77 39.68
N PRO A 695 1.00 7.41 39.40
CA PRO A 695 1.51 8.50 40.25
C PRO A 695 0.60 9.72 40.25
N TYR A 696 0.10 10.12 39.08
CA TYR A 696 -0.90 11.19 38.93
C TYR A 696 -2.34 10.70 39.17
N GLY A 697 -2.59 9.41 39.01
CA GLY A 697 -3.91 8.77 39.11
C GLY A 697 -4.33 8.05 37.82
N TYR A 698 -5.47 7.36 37.85
CA TYR A 698 -6.00 6.59 36.73
C TYR A 698 -7.24 7.27 36.15
N SER A 699 -7.40 7.19 34.83
CA SER A 699 -8.50 7.86 34.14
C SER A 699 -9.79 7.05 34.22
N VAL A 700 -10.91 7.74 34.47
CA VAL A 700 -12.26 7.17 34.44
C VAL A 700 -13.15 7.88 33.40
N ARG A 701 -14.25 7.23 33.01
CA ARG A 701 -15.21 7.74 32.03
C ARG A 701 -15.78 9.11 32.39
N GLY A 702 -16.21 9.29 33.63
CA GLY A 702 -16.86 10.53 34.05
C GLY A 702 -16.90 10.68 35.56
N ARG A 703 -17.59 11.74 36.00
CA ARG A 703 -17.70 12.06 37.44
C ARG A 703 -18.39 10.96 38.23
N PHE A 704 -19.42 10.33 37.66
CA PHE A 704 -20.13 9.24 38.32
C PHE A 704 -19.21 8.07 38.67
N THR A 705 -18.40 7.59 37.72
CA THR A 705 -17.41 6.54 38.00
C THR A 705 -16.35 6.99 39.03
N ALA A 706 -15.91 8.25 38.98
CA ALA A 706 -14.97 8.78 39.97
C ALA A 706 -15.57 8.79 41.38
N GLU A 707 -16.84 9.17 41.52
CA GLU A 707 -17.58 9.18 42.78
C GLU A 707 -17.75 7.76 43.33
N VAL A 708 -18.03 6.78 42.46
CA VAL A 708 -18.08 5.35 42.87
C VAL A 708 -16.75 4.93 43.46
N ALA A 709 -15.63 5.22 42.80
CA ALA A 709 -14.31 4.91 43.35
C ALA A 709 -14.07 5.62 44.71
N ASN A 710 -14.48 6.88 44.85
CA ASN A 710 -14.31 7.67 46.06
C ASN A 710 -15.14 7.15 47.25
N VAL A 711 -16.40 6.74 47.03
CA VAL A 711 -17.24 6.11 48.07
C VAL A 711 -16.63 4.78 48.52
N HIS A 712 -15.95 4.09 47.60
CA HIS A 712 -15.13 2.94 47.91
C HIS A 712 -13.73 3.34 48.38
N GLU A 713 -13.49 4.54 48.89
CA GLU A 713 -12.22 5.01 49.48
C GLU A 713 -11.01 5.14 48.54
N ARG A 714 -11.20 5.12 47.21
CA ARG A 714 -10.12 5.26 46.22
C ARG A 714 -10.23 6.64 45.55
N ARG A 715 -9.24 7.50 45.78
CA ARG A 715 -9.29 8.95 45.51
C ARG A 715 -8.49 9.39 44.30
N LYS A 716 -7.74 8.48 43.66
CA LYS A 716 -6.91 8.79 42.48
C LYS A 716 -7.63 8.69 41.13
N ALA A 717 -8.96 8.54 41.12
CA ALA A 717 -9.76 8.53 39.91
C ALA A 717 -9.84 9.92 39.27
N VAL A 718 -9.48 10.03 37.98
CA VAL A 718 -9.50 11.28 37.21
C VAL A 718 -10.51 11.16 36.05
N ALA A 719 -11.62 11.89 36.13
CA ALA A 719 -12.63 11.88 35.07
C ALA A 719 -12.10 12.57 33.80
N LEU A 720 -11.96 11.83 32.69
CA LEU A 720 -11.45 12.36 31.41
C LEU A 720 -12.30 12.00 30.18
N GLY A 721 -13.29 11.12 30.29
CA GLY A 721 -14.08 10.71 29.14
C GLY A 721 -13.40 9.60 28.34
N CYS A 722 -13.68 9.58 27.05
CA CYS A 722 -13.09 8.63 26.13
C CYS A 722 -11.79 9.17 25.53
N PRO A 723 -10.71 8.38 25.45
CA PRO A 723 -9.46 8.83 24.84
C PRO A 723 -9.62 9.21 23.35
N SER A 724 -10.62 8.64 22.65
CA SER A 724 -10.92 8.98 21.25
C SER A 724 -11.38 10.44 21.06
N PHE A 725 -11.72 11.14 22.14
CA PHE A 725 -12.04 12.57 22.11
C PHE A 725 -10.85 13.45 21.67
N MET A 726 -9.63 12.93 21.77
CA MET A 726 -8.41 13.61 21.34
C MET A 726 -8.06 13.41 19.86
N LEU A 727 -8.81 12.57 19.12
CA LEU A 727 -8.42 12.18 17.76
C LEU A 727 -8.48 13.34 16.74
N ASN A 728 -9.42 14.29 16.89
CA ASN A 728 -9.51 15.43 15.96
C ASN A 728 -8.41 16.45 16.28
N PRO A 729 -7.51 16.79 15.34
CA PRO A 729 -6.40 17.67 15.68
C PRO A 729 -6.76 19.14 15.85
N ASP A 730 -7.96 19.56 15.43
CA ASP A 730 -8.37 20.97 15.50
C ASP A 730 -8.59 21.43 16.95
N PRO A 731 -7.80 22.40 17.47
CA PRO A 731 -8.00 22.94 18.82
C PRO A 731 -9.25 23.83 18.96
N CYS A 732 -9.82 24.27 17.84
CA CYS A 732 -11.00 25.14 17.76
C CYS A 732 -12.23 24.40 17.20
N LEU A 733 -12.27 23.07 17.40
CA LEU A 733 -13.31 22.21 16.87
C LEU A 733 -14.71 22.60 17.36
N GLY A 734 -14.84 22.95 18.64
CA GLY A 734 -16.10 23.35 19.26
C GLY A 734 -16.72 24.55 18.57
N ALA A 735 -15.92 25.59 18.26
CA ALA A 735 -16.39 26.74 17.49
C ALA A 735 -16.94 26.34 16.10
N SER A 736 -16.22 25.46 15.39
CA SER A 736 -16.66 24.93 14.09
C SER A 736 -17.97 24.12 14.21
N LEU A 737 -18.07 23.27 15.23
CA LEU A 737 -19.27 22.47 15.47
C LEU A 737 -20.47 23.35 15.83
N GLN A 738 -20.28 24.39 16.64
CA GLN A 738 -21.33 25.32 17.02
C GLN A 738 -21.89 26.06 15.79
N GLN A 739 -21.01 26.53 14.90
CA GLN A 739 -21.44 27.15 13.65
C GLN A 739 -22.24 26.18 12.78
N GLN A 740 -21.80 24.93 12.67
CA GLN A 740 -22.50 23.89 11.91
C GLN A 740 -23.86 23.55 12.54
N PHE A 741 -23.98 23.44 13.87
CA PHE A 741 -25.26 23.25 14.56
C PHE A 741 -26.21 24.43 14.33
N HIS A 742 -25.71 25.66 14.40
CA HIS A 742 -26.50 26.85 14.10
C HIS A 742 -27.02 26.83 12.65
N ALA A 743 -26.17 26.46 11.68
CA ALA A 743 -26.59 26.31 10.28
C ALA A 743 -27.67 25.22 10.10
N LEU A 744 -27.52 24.08 10.77
CA LEU A 744 -28.51 23.00 10.74
C LEU A 744 -29.85 23.41 11.35
N ALA A 745 -29.84 24.12 12.48
CA ALA A 745 -31.04 24.58 13.18
C ALA A 745 -31.91 25.51 12.32
N HIS A 746 -31.26 26.28 11.43
CA HIS A 746 -31.90 27.24 10.50
C HIS A 746 -32.13 26.66 9.10
N THR A 747 -31.93 25.35 8.90
CA THR A 747 -32.18 24.71 7.60
C THR A 747 -33.69 24.71 7.28
N PRO A 748 -34.11 25.26 6.12
CA PRO A 748 -35.50 25.24 5.70
C PRO A 748 -36.07 23.83 5.56
N ASP A 749 -37.37 23.63 5.82
CA ASP A 749 -37.99 22.31 5.82
C ASP A 749 -37.82 21.56 4.49
N ASP A 750 -37.93 22.24 3.34
CA ASP A 750 -37.74 21.63 2.02
C ASP A 750 -36.31 21.09 1.81
N GLN A 751 -35.31 21.76 2.40
CA GLN A 751 -33.91 21.36 2.35
C GLN A 751 -33.58 20.30 3.40
N ALA A 752 -34.23 20.33 4.56
CA ALA A 752 -34.01 19.37 5.63
C ALA A 752 -34.26 17.92 5.18
N ALA A 753 -35.18 17.69 4.24
CA ALA A 753 -35.44 16.35 3.68
C ALA A 753 -34.24 15.75 2.90
N LYS A 754 -33.25 16.57 2.52
CA LYS A 754 -32.07 16.19 1.75
C LYS A 754 -30.84 15.92 2.62
N LEU A 755 -30.95 16.09 3.94
CA LEU A 755 -29.86 15.87 4.88
C LEU A 755 -29.36 14.41 4.83
N LYS A 756 -28.04 14.25 4.79
CA LYS A 756 -27.34 12.98 4.93
C LYS A 756 -27.04 12.79 6.42
N ILE A 757 -27.73 11.84 7.05
CA ILE A 757 -27.64 11.60 8.50
C ILE A 757 -27.06 10.21 8.75
N ALA A 758 -26.02 10.13 9.58
CA ALA A 758 -25.53 8.86 10.11
C ALA A 758 -26.27 8.53 11.41
N VAL A 759 -26.94 7.37 11.44
CA VAL A 759 -27.78 6.92 12.56
C VAL A 759 -27.06 5.85 13.37
N LEU A 760 -27.04 6.00 14.69
CA LEU A 760 -26.34 5.12 15.63
C LEU A 760 -27.32 4.34 16.51
N LEU A 761 -27.33 3.01 16.43
CA LEU A 761 -28.26 2.16 17.16
C LEU A 761 -27.74 1.74 18.55
N PRO A 762 -28.55 1.83 19.62
CA PRO A 762 -28.18 1.36 20.95
C PRO A 762 -28.10 -0.17 21.03
N ASN A 763 -27.35 -0.67 22.01
CA ASN A 763 -27.38 -2.08 22.40
C ASN A 763 -27.44 -2.24 23.93
N PRO A 764 -28.51 -2.83 24.50
CA PRO A 764 -29.75 -3.27 23.84
C PRO A 764 -30.66 -2.10 23.41
N ALA A 765 -31.48 -2.30 22.38
CA ALA A 765 -32.37 -1.28 21.84
C ALA A 765 -33.78 -1.36 22.43
N ALA A 766 -34.20 -0.29 23.12
CA ALA A 766 -35.57 -0.12 23.58
C ALA A 766 -36.54 0.12 22.40
N PRO A 767 -37.79 -0.40 22.44
CA PRO A 767 -38.73 -0.36 21.32
C PRO A 767 -38.97 1.01 20.68
N ASN A 768 -39.30 2.05 21.46
CA ASN A 768 -39.65 3.36 20.93
C ASN A 768 -38.42 4.11 20.43
N LEU A 769 -37.28 3.99 21.13
CA LEU A 769 -35.99 4.51 20.65
C LEU A 769 -35.60 3.87 19.31
N LEU A 770 -35.76 2.55 19.15
CA LEU A 770 -35.47 1.87 17.90
C LEU A 770 -36.39 2.35 16.76
N LYS A 771 -37.70 2.51 17.02
CA LYS A 771 -38.64 3.03 16.02
C LYS A 771 -38.29 4.45 15.58
N LEU A 772 -37.86 5.32 16.51
CA LEU A 772 -37.40 6.68 16.17
C LEU A 772 -36.20 6.63 15.23
N LEU A 773 -35.15 5.90 15.61
CA LEU A 773 -33.89 5.84 14.85
C LEU A 773 -34.08 5.22 13.46
N ILE A 774 -34.85 4.13 13.36
CA ILE A 774 -35.20 3.52 12.07
C ILE A 774 -36.14 4.43 11.26
N GLY A 775 -37.02 5.16 11.94
CA GLY A 775 -37.89 6.17 11.35
C GLY A 775 -37.11 7.26 10.62
N ILE A 776 -35.94 7.66 11.12
CA ILE A 776 -35.07 8.65 10.45
C ILE A 776 -34.66 8.12 9.07
N CYS A 777 -34.18 6.87 8.97
CA CYS A 777 -33.81 6.29 7.68
C CYS A 777 -34.98 6.20 6.68
N ARG A 778 -36.23 6.09 7.15
CA ARG A 778 -37.41 6.09 6.28
C ARG A 778 -37.78 7.49 5.79
N ASN A 779 -37.55 8.53 6.59
CA ASN A 779 -37.94 9.90 6.28
C ASN A 779 -36.84 10.72 5.59
N PHE A 780 -35.57 10.29 5.71
CA PHE A 780 -34.42 10.94 5.09
C PHE A 780 -33.75 9.97 4.11
N PRO A 781 -33.94 10.12 2.78
CA PRO A 781 -33.49 9.15 1.79
C PRO A 781 -31.97 8.91 1.76
N LYS A 782 -31.18 9.89 2.21
CA LYS A 782 -29.72 9.80 2.30
C LYS A 782 -29.21 9.33 3.67
N ALA A 783 -30.11 9.15 4.65
CA ALA A 783 -29.72 8.67 5.96
C ALA A 783 -29.38 7.18 5.92
N PHE A 784 -28.41 6.77 6.74
CA PHE A 784 -27.96 5.40 6.85
C PHE A 784 -27.58 5.05 8.29
N VAL A 785 -27.77 3.79 8.66
CA VAL A 785 -27.36 3.23 9.95
C VAL A 785 -25.91 2.79 9.87
N VAL A 786 -25.12 3.15 10.90
CA VAL A 786 -23.80 2.57 11.14
C VAL A 786 -23.94 1.48 12.19
N VAL A 787 -23.80 0.23 11.75
CA VAL A 787 -23.84 -0.96 12.63
C VAL A 787 -22.46 -1.17 13.26
N GLN A 788 -22.42 -1.65 14.50
CA GLN A 788 -21.21 -1.87 15.30
C GLN A 788 -21.18 -3.24 16.00
N THR A 789 -22.34 -3.87 16.22
CA THR A 789 -22.49 -5.21 16.80
C THR A 789 -23.49 -6.06 16.03
N LEU A 790 -23.42 -7.39 16.21
CA LEU A 790 -24.44 -8.32 15.70
C LEU A 790 -25.84 -7.97 16.24
N ASP A 791 -25.94 -7.46 17.47
CA ASP A 791 -27.20 -6.98 18.03
C ASP A 791 -27.81 -5.78 17.29
N ASP A 792 -26.99 -4.92 16.67
CA ASP A 792 -27.50 -3.82 15.85
C ASP A 792 -28.16 -4.37 14.58
N TYR A 793 -27.58 -5.44 13.99
CA TYR A 793 -28.16 -6.17 12.87
C TYR A 793 -29.50 -6.81 13.27
N ASP A 794 -29.55 -7.47 14.43
CA ASP A 794 -30.78 -8.05 14.95
C ASP A 794 -31.84 -7.00 15.29
N SER A 795 -31.44 -5.81 15.74
CA SER A 795 -32.34 -4.68 15.96
C SER A 795 -33.00 -4.21 14.67
N ILE A 796 -32.24 -4.09 13.58
CA ILE A 796 -32.78 -3.77 12.25
C ILE A 796 -33.77 -4.85 11.79
N ARG A 797 -33.46 -6.13 12.02
CA ARG A 797 -34.36 -7.25 11.71
C ARG A 797 -35.65 -7.19 12.54
N ARG A 798 -35.56 -6.94 13.84
CA ARG A 798 -36.73 -6.74 14.73
C ARG A 798 -37.59 -5.58 14.24
N ALA A 799 -36.99 -4.46 13.85
CA ALA A 799 -37.73 -3.32 13.31
C ALA A 799 -38.52 -3.67 12.03
N ARG A 800 -37.93 -4.47 11.14
CA ARG A 800 -38.60 -5.00 9.94
C ARG A 800 -39.74 -5.95 10.31
N ASP A 801 -39.47 -6.97 11.11
CA ASP A 801 -40.37 -8.11 11.30
C ASP A 801 -41.50 -7.79 12.29
N GLN A 802 -41.18 -7.13 13.40
CA GLN A 802 -42.10 -6.84 14.49
C GLN A 802 -42.84 -5.51 14.30
N TYR A 803 -42.12 -4.44 13.95
CA TYR A 803 -42.70 -3.09 13.82
C TYR A 803 -43.08 -2.72 12.39
N LYS A 804 -42.84 -3.60 11.42
CA LYS A 804 -43.13 -3.37 9.99
C LYS A 804 -42.45 -2.10 9.45
N MET A 805 -41.21 -1.86 9.89
CA MET A 805 -40.38 -0.70 9.48
C MET A 805 -39.13 -1.15 8.72
N PRO A 806 -39.25 -1.64 7.47
CA PRO A 806 -38.08 -2.00 6.66
C PRO A 806 -37.27 -0.76 6.26
N ILE A 807 -35.95 -0.91 6.17
CA ILE A 807 -35.02 0.06 5.57
C ILE A 807 -34.28 -0.58 4.40
N LYS A 808 -33.76 0.21 3.46
CA LYS A 808 -33.05 -0.33 2.29
C LYS A 808 -31.72 -0.94 2.73
N HIS A 809 -31.31 -2.04 2.10
CA HIS A 809 -29.99 -2.65 2.36
C HIS A 809 -28.83 -1.67 2.09
N THR A 810 -29.04 -0.70 1.19
CA THR A 810 -28.09 0.39 0.88
C THR A 810 -28.07 1.51 1.91
N GLN A 811 -28.91 1.46 2.96
CA GLN A 811 -28.91 2.39 4.09
C GLN A 811 -28.27 1.77 5.34
N VAL A 812 -27.52 0.67 5.20
CA VAL A 812 -26.74 0.09 6.29
C VAL A 812 -25.26 0.10 5.92
N ARG A 813 -24.41 0.50 6.87
CA ARG A 813 -22.95 0.57 6.70
C ARG A 813 -22.26 -0.09 7.88
N TYR A 814 -21.25 -0.90 7.58
CA TYR A 814 -20.30 -1.42 8.55
C TYR A 814 -18.87 -1.06 8.10
N PHE A 815 -18.06 -0.57 9.03
CA PHE A 815 -16.68 -0.16 8.76
C PHE A 815 -15.71 -1.09 9.49
N TYR A 816 -14.65 -1.52 8.80
CA TYR A 816 -13.53 -2.27 9.41
C TYR A 816 -12.35 -1.38 9.76
N ASP A 817 -12.37 -0.14 9.26
CA ASP A 817 -11.28 0.80 9.33
C ASP A 817 -11.81 2.15 9.86
N ILE A 818 -11.17 2.65 10.92
CA ILE A 818 -11.53 3.90 11.59
C ILE A 818 -11.38 5.11 10.66
N GLN A 819 -10.38 5.13 9.78
CA GLN A 819 -10.19 6.21 8.82
C GLN A 819 -11.23 6.17 7.71
N ALA A 820 -11.63 4.98 7.26
CA ALA A 820 -12.72 4.82 6.31
C ALA A 820 -14.06 5.27 6.91
N TRP A 821 -14.30 4.91 8.19
CA TRP A 821 -15.45 5.41 8.94
C TRP A 821 -15.42 6.94 9.04
N ARG A 822 -14.29 7.54 9.43
CA ARG A 822 -14.10 9.00 9.46
C ARG A 822 -14.41 9.65 8.12
N ARG A 823 -13.83 9.14 7.01
CA ARG A 823 -14.03 9.69 5.65
C ARG A 823 -15.49 9.66 5.20
N GLU A 824 -16.25 8.62 5.58
CA GLU A 824 -17.67 8.56 5.27
C GLU A 824 -18.46 9.57 6.11
N LEU A 825 -18.15 9.67 7.41
CA LEU A 825 -18.79 10.65 8.29
C LEU A 825 -18.43 12.10 7.93
N GLN A 826 -17.24 12.35 7.38
CA GLN A 826 -16.88 13.68 6.86
C GLN A 826 -17.82 14.18 5.76
N GLN A 827 -18.64 13.31 5.17
CA GLN A 827 -19.61 13.70 4.15
C GLN A 827 -21.04 13.83 4.67
N VAL A 828 -21.29 13.57 5.96
CA VAL A 828 -22.63 13.69 6.55
C VAL A 828 -22.89 15.09 7.09
N ASP A 829 -24.16 15.46 7.15
CA ASP A 829 -24.60 16.72 7.72
C ASP A 829 -24.77 16.61 9.25
N LEU A 830 -25.20 15.44 9.73
CA LEU A 830 -25.46 15.17 11.15
C LEU A 830 -25.16 13.71 11.51
N VAL A 831 -24.58 13.48 12.68
CA VAL A 831 -24.50 12.17 13.34
C VAL A 831 -25.49 12.16 14.51
N PHE A 832 -26.35 11.16 14.58
CA PHE A 832 -27.42 11.10 15.59
C PHE A 832 -27.65 9.68 16.11
N GLY A 833 -27.78 9.52 17.43
CA GLY A 833 -28.26 8.28 18.04
C GLY A 833 -27.60 7.94 19.37
N ALA A 834 -27.69 6.68 19.78
CA ALA A 834 -27.42 6.23 21.16
C ALA A 834 -26.19 5.32 21.28
N ARG A 835 -25.08 5.67 20.59
CA ARG A 835 -23.78 4.98 20.73
C ARG A 835 -22.62 5.94 20.80
N ILE A 836 -21.99 5.99 21.97
CA ILE A 836 -20.90 6.89 22.25
C ILE A 836 -19.69 6.76 21.30
N HIS A 837 -19.25 5.55 20.93
CA HIS A 837 -18.10 5.40 20.01
C HIS A 837 -18.43 5.89 18.60
N GLY A 838 -19.67 5.69 18.14
CA GLY A 838 -20.13 6.27 16.89
C GLY A 838 -20.22 7.79 16.95
N SER A 839 -20.65 8.34 18.09
CA SER A 839 -20.66 9.78 18.33
C SER A 839 -19.25 10.37 18.27
N LEU A 840 -18.28 9.73 18.93
CA LEU A 840 -16.89 10.16 18.90
C LEU A 840 -16.27 10.08 17.51
N MET A 841 -16.71 9.15 16.67
CA MET A 841 -16.33 9.13 15.25
C MET A 841 -16.91 10.33 14.49
N GLY A 842 -18.10 10.81 14.84
CA GLY A 842 -18.67 12.07 14.33
C GLY A 842 -17.84 13.29 14.75
N ILE A 843 -17.47 13.37 16.03
CA ILE A 843 -16.56 14.41 16.55
C ILE A 843 -15.19 14.34 15.86
N TYR A 844 -14.65 13.14 15.66
CA TYR A 844 -13.39 12.94 14.92
C TYR A 844 -13.47 13.34 13.45
N ALA A 845 -14.64 13.15 12.82
CA ALA A 845 -14.93 13.62 11.47
C ALA A 845 -15.19 15.15 11.38
N GLY A 846 -15.31 15.84 12.53
CA GLY A 846 -15.59 17.28 12.58
C GLY A 846 -17.03 17.63 12.20
N ARG A 847 -17.98 16.73 12.47
CA ARG A 847 -19.40 16.90 12.12
C ARG A 847 -20.30 17.04 13.35
N PRO A 848 -21.39 17.85 13.27
CA PRO A 848 -22.41 17.94 14.29
C PRO A 848 -22.86 16.55 14.72
N THR A 849 -22.80 16.30 16.01
CA THR A 849 -23.08 14.99 16.60
C THR A 849 -23.97 15.21 17.82
N LEU A 850 -25.18 14.67 17.77
CA LEU A 850 -26.15 14.71 18.87
C LEU A 850 -26.37 13.30 19.40
N THR A 851 -25.98 13.09 20.66
CA THR A 851 -25.99 11.76 21.30
C THR A 851 -27.18 11.61 22.23
N ILE A 852 -27.88 10.48 22.17
CA ILE A 852 -28.93 10.13 23.13
C ILE A 852 -28.29 9.30 24.24
N ALA A 853 -28.31 9.82 25.47
CA ALA A 853 -27.89 9.11 26.67
C ALA A 853 -29.03 8.20 27.17
N ASN A 854 -28.92 6.90 26.88
CA ASN A 854 -29.89 5.88 27.27
C ASN A 854 -29.40 4.98 28.43
N ASP A 855 -28.16 5.16 28.89
CA ASP A 855 -27.61 4.52 30.07
C ASP A 855 -26.61 5.47 30.78
N GLN A 856 -26.21 5.11 32.00
CA GLN A 856 -25.33 5.94 32.82
C GLN A 856 -23.92 6.07 32.23
N ARG A 857 -23.47 5.07 31.45
CA ARG A 857 -22.15 5.05 30.81
C ARG A 857 -22.07 6.13 29.74
N ILE A 858 -23.10 6.24 28.91
CA ILE A 858 -23.17 7.29 27.88
C ILE A 858 -23.32 8.65 28.55
N LEU A 859 -24.22 8.78 29.54
CA LEU A 859 -24.49 10.05 30.23
C LEU A 859 -23.22 10.66 30.83
N GLU A 860 -22.49 9.90 31.66
CA GLU A 860 -21.29 10.44 32.31
C GLU A 860 -20.21 10.86 31.29
N MET A 861 -20.16 10.19 30.13
CA MET A 861 -19.19 10.46 29.09
C MET A 861 -19.55 11.73 28.30
N VAL A 862 -20.81 11.87 27.88
CA VAL A 862 -21.25 13.07 27.13
C VAL A 862 -21.16 14.32 28.01
N GLU A 863 -21.47 14.22 29.29
CA GLU A 863 -21.31 15.31 30.26
C GLU A 863 -19.83 15.66 30.47
N GLN A 864 -18.97 14.66 30.72
CA GLN A 864 -17.55 14.89 30.98
C GLN A 864 -16.82 15.55 29.79
N MET A 865 -17.21 15.17 28.56
CA MET A 865 -16.64 15.72 27.33
C MET A 865 -17.40 16.94 26.79
N MET A 866 -18.50 17.34 27.44
CA MET A 866 -19.41 18.40 26.99
C MET A 866 -19.93 18.21 25.56
N LEU A 867 -20.24 16.96 25.19
CA LEU A 867 -20.84 16.67 23.88
C LEU A 867 -22.31 17.13 23.86
N PRO A 868 -22.83 17.61 22.73
CA PRO A 868 -24.26 17.81 22.55
C PRO A 868 -25.01 16.49 22.76
N HIS A 869 -25.95 16.49 23.70
CA HIS A 869 -26.70 15.30 24.06
C HIS A 869 -28.12 15.63 24.55
N GLU A 870 -28.95 14.60 24.52
CA GLU A 870 -30.28 14.53 25.14
C GLU A 870 -30.31 13.27 26.00
N THR A 871 -31.00 13.27 27.14
CA THR A 871 -31.28 12.00 27.82
C THR A 871 -32.45 11.31 27.13
N ILE A 872 -32.56 10.00 27.29
CA ILE A 872 -33.71 9.25 26.75
C ILE A 872 -35.07 9.73 27.29
N PHE A 873 -35.07 10.41 28.45
CA PHE A 873 -36.27 10.98 29.07
C PHE A 873 -36.66 12.34 28.47
N ASP A 874 -35.70 13.07 27.90
CA ASP A 874 -35.93 14.35 27.20
C ASP A 874 -36.49 14.12 25.79
N MET A 875 -36.37 12.89 25.27
CA MET A 875 -36.98 12.49 24.01
C MET A 875 -38.49 12.41 24.20
N TYR A 876 -39.25 13.32 23.57
CA TYR A 876 -40.71 13.30 23.63
C TYR A 876 -41.31 12.06 22.96
N GLU A 877 -42.42 11.57 23.53
CA GLU A 877 -43.19 10.45 22.98
C GLU A 877 -43.80 10.88 21.62
N PRO A 878 -43.34 10.35 20.47
CA PRO A 878 -43.84 10.80 19.19
C PRO A 878 -45.20 10.12 18.96
N HIS A 879 -46.28 10.74 19.41
CA HIS A 879 -47.65 10.24 19.17
C HIS A 879 -48.03 10.11 17.67
N ASN A 880 -47.11 10.40 16.74
CA ASN A 880 -47.13 9.89 15.38
C ASN A 880 -45.70 9.79 14.82
N PHE A 881 -45.17 8.58 14.62
CA PHE A 881 -43.90 8.34 13.88
C PHE A 881 -43.91 8.88 12.43
N HIS A 882 -45.05 9.42 11.97
CA HIS A 882 -45.17 10.21 10.73
C HIS A 882 -44.50 11.60 10.82
N ARG A 883 -44.14 12.09 12.00
CA ARG A 883 -43.50 13.41 12.22
C ARG A 883 -42.03 13.35 12.65
N VAL A 884 -41.34 12.22 12.43
CA VAL A 884 -39.93 12.02 12.83
C VAL A 884 -39.00 13.12 12.34
N LYS A 885 -39.27 13.70 11.17
CA LYS A 885 -38.51 14.84 10.64
C LYS A 885 -38.56 16.06 11.57
N TYR A 886 -39.75 16.42 12.05
CA TYR A 886 -39.92 17.57 12.94
C TYR A 886 -39.26 17.34 14.30
N VAL A 887 -39.45 16.14 14.86
CA VAL A 887 -38.84 15.74 16.14
C VAL A 887 -37.31 15.85 16.07
N LEU A 888 -36.69 15.30 15.01
CA LEU A 888 -35.24 15.40 14.86
C LEU A 888 -34.76 16.85 14.77
N LEU A 889 -35.43 17.69 13.96
CA LEU A 889 -35.04 19.09 13.79
C LEU A 889 -35.24 19.91 15.05
N GLU A 890 -36.25 19.62 15.85
CA GLU A 890 -36.49 20.26 17.14
C GLU A 890 -35.35 19.98 18.12
N HIS A 891 -34.93 18.72 18.26
CA HIS A 891 -33.77 18.37 19.08
C HIS A 891 -32.46 18.96 18.52
N VAL A 892 -32.30 19.08 17.20
CA VAL A 892 -31.15 19.78 16.61
C VAL A 892 -31.17 21.28 16.95
N ARG A 893 -32.34 21.92 16.95
CA ARG A 893 -32.49 23.33 17.37
C ARG A 893 -32.19 23.50 18.87
N GLY A 894 -32.68 22.58 19.71
CA GLY A 894 -32.35 22.54 21.14
C GLY A 894 -30.84 22.40 21.37
N ALA A 895 -30.21 21.44 20.69
CA ALA A 895 -28.77 21.25 20.74
C ALA A 895 -27.99 22.48 20.26
N ALA A 896 -28.44 23.15 19.20
CA ALA A 896 -27.82 24.38 18.70
C ALA A 896 -27.95 25.56 19.68
N ALA A 897 -29.04 25.64 20.43
CA ALA A 897 -29.24 26.66 21.45
C ALA A 897 -28.37 26.43 22.71
N ASN A 898 -28.16 25.16 23.07
CA ASN A 898 -27.49 24.78 24.33
C ASN A 898 -25.99 24.46 24.16
N PHE A 899 -25.50 24.25 22.93
CA PHE A 899 -24.11 23.90 22.69
C PHE A 899 -23.20 25.13 22.61
N HIS A 900 -22.31 25.25 23.61
CA HIS A 900 -21.31 26.31 23.67
C HIS A 900 -19.93 25.79 23.20
N GLY A 901 -19.55 26.13 21.97
CA GLY A 901 -18.32 25.66 21.33
C GLY A 901 -17.05 26.06 22.10
N ASP A 902 -17.03 27.28 22.65
CA ASP A 902 -15.88 27.75 23.44
C ASP A 902 -15.70 26.96 24.75
N GLU A 903 -16.78 26.56 25.40
CA GLU A 903 -16.71 25.72 26.61
C GLU A 903 -16.24 24.32 26.28
N PHE A 904 -16.74 23.76 25.18
CA PHE A 904 -16.27 22.49 24.65
C PHE A 904 -14.76 22.52 24.38
N ASP A 905 -14.24 23.53 23.68
CA ASP A 905 -12.81 23.63 23.36
C ASP A 905 -11.95 23.86 24.61
N ARG A 906 -12.42 24.69 25.55
CA ARG A 906 -11.75 24.87 26.86
C ARG A 906 -11.69 23.56 27.65
N ASN A 907 -12.80 22.80 27.69
CA ASN A 907 -12.86 21.53 28.38
C ASN A 907 -11.97 20.48 27.69
N ARG A 908 -11.96 20.44 26.36
CA ARG A 908 -11.11 19.57 25.57
C ARG A 908 -9.63 19.84 25.82
N ALA A 909 -9.22 21.11 25.85
CA ALA A 909 -7.86 21.51 26.22
C ALA A 909 -7.52 21.16 27.68
N ARG A 910 -8.48 21.29 28.60
CA ARG A 910 -8.32 20.88 30.02
C ARG A 910 -8.07 19.38 30.14
N ILE A 911 -8.82 18.55 29.40
CA ILE A 911 -8.64 17.09 29.36
C ILE A 911 -7.29 16.75 28.73
N ALA A 912 -6.91 17.40 27.62
CA ALA A 912 -5.59 17.22 26.99
C ALA A 912 -4.44 17.54 27.96
N ARG A 913 -4.51 18.64 28.73
CA ARG A 913 -3.53 18.98 29.78
C ARG A 913 -3.48 17.92 30.90
N ALA A 914 -4.60 17.31 31.23
CA ALA A 914 -4.62 16.22 32.21
C ALA A 914 -3.92 14.97 31.67
N TYR A 915 -4.15 14.61 30.40
CA TYR A 915 -3.39 13.54 29.74
C TYR A 915 -1.89 13.86 29.70
N VAL A 916 -1.48 15.07 29.31
CA VAL A 916 -0.06 15.49 29.35
C VAL A 916 0.54 15.21 30.73
N ARG A 917 -0.10 15.66 31.82
CA ARG A 917 0.40 15.42 33.18
C ARG A 917 0.42 13.94 33.58
N MET A 918 -0.58 13.16 33.17
CA MET A 918 -0.58 11.71 33.43
C MET A 918 0.57 11.00 32.72
N PHE A 919 0.80 11.34 31.45
CA PHE A 919 1.88 10.79 30.62
C PHE A 919 3.26 11.20 31.15
N ASP A 920 3.44 12.48 31.50
CA ASP A 920 4.65 12.98 32.16
C ASP A 920 4.93 12.22 33.46
N SER A 921 3.90 11.93 34.26
CA SER A 921 4.05 11.22 35.55
C SER A 921 4.52 9.77 35.42
N ILE A 922 4.29 9.13 34.28
CA ILE A 922 4.80 7.79 33.97
C ILE A 922 6.07 7.84 33.10
N GLY A 923 6.58 9.04 32.80
CA GLY A 923 7.80 9.25 32.03
C GLY A 923 7.67 8.84 30.55
N VAL A 924 6.49 9.00 29.96
CA VAL A 924 6.19 8.71 28.54
C VAL A 924 5.67 10.00 27.90
N ASN A 925 6.14 10.34 26.69
CA ASN A 925 5.67 11.55 26.01
C ASN A 925 4.31 11.31 25.34
N VAL A 926 3.44 12.31 25.44
CA VAL A 926 2.15 12.31 24.73
C VAL A 926 2.35 12.75 23.27
N SER A 927 1.40 12.43 22.39
CA SER A 927 1.48 12.79 20.97
C SER A 927 1.44 14.29 20.74
N THR A 928 2.08 14.75 19.65
CA THR A 928 2.10 16.17 19.24
C THR A 928 0.70 16.76 19.17
N ASN A 929 -0.26 15.99 18.65
CA ASN A 929 -1.66 16.38 18.59
C ASN A 929 -2.23 16.72 19.99
N VAL A 930 -2.01 15.86 20.99
CA VAL A 930 -2.51 16.13 22.35
C VAL A 930 -1.81 17.35 22.96
N HIS A 931 -0.51 17.55 22.68
CA HIS A 931 0.20 18.75 23.08
C HIS A 931 -0.41 20.01 22.46
N GLU A 932 -0.69 20.02 21.15
CA GLU A 932 -1.34 21.14 20.47
C GLU A 932 -2.73 21.43 21.06
N LEU A 933 -3.56 20.41 21.26
CA LEU A 933 -4.86 20.54 21.91
C LEU A 933 -4.75 21.10 23.34
N SER A 934 -3.68 20.75 24.07
CA SER A 934 -3.44 21.23 25.44
C SER A 934 -3.19 22.74 25.52
N THR A 935 -2.71 23.36 24.43
CA THR A 935 -2.51 24.80 24.32
C THR A 935 -3.83 25.58 24.17
N GLY A 936 -4.89 24.90 23.72
CA GLY A 936 -6.22 25.47 23.53
C GLY A 936 -6.39 26.25 22.22
N CYS A 937 -7.64 26.62 21.91
CA CYS A 937 -7.95 27.43 20.73
C CYS A 937 -7.37 28.84 20.86
N SER A 938 -6.51 29.25 19.92
CA SER A 938 -6.06 30.64 19.78
C SER A 938 -6.77 31.31 18.60
N LEU A 939 -7.69 32.22 18.90
CA LEU A 939 -8.49 32.97 17.92
C LEU A 939 -7.66 33.86 16.96
N MET A 940 -6.34 33.98 17.15
CA MET A 940 -5.47 34.73 16.22
C MET A 940 -5.14 33.98 14.91
N ARG A 941 -5.38 32.67 14.81
CA ARG A 941 -5.11 31.91 13.56
C ARG A 941 -6.30 31.85 12.59
N THR A 942 -7.50 32.27 12.99
CA THR A 942 -8.74 32.04 12.23
C THR A 942 -8.95 32.99 11.04
N HIS A 943 -8.27 34.14 10.98
CA HIS A 943 -8.40 35.05 9.83
C HIS A 943 -7.77 34.53 8.53
N ALA A 944 -6.87 33.54 8.58
CA ALA A 944 -6.18 33.04 7.38
C ALA A 944 -6.94 31.90 6.66
N HIS A 945 -7.86 31.19 7.33
CA HIS A 945 -8.51 30.01 6.76
C HIS A 945 -9.96 30.19 6.30
N VAL A 946 -10.65 31.25 6.73
CA VAL A 946 -12.05 31.49 6.35
C VAL A 946 -12.18 32.07 4.93
N HIS A 947 -11.12 32.65 4.35
CA HIS A 947 -11.14 33.20 2.99
C HIS A 947 -10.73 32.21 1.86
N ALA A 948 -10.45 30.94 2.17
CA ALA A 948 -9.93 29.97 1.19
C ALA A 948 -10.81 28.72 0.98
N ARG A 949 -12.13 28.82 1.16
CA ARG A 949 -13.10 27.81 0.69
C ARG A 949 -14.08 28.40 -0.31
#